data_AF-A0A960BHD2-F1
#
_entry.id   AF-A0A960BHD2-F1
#
_cell.length_a   1.000
_cell.length_b   1.000
_cell.length_c   1.000
_cell.angle_alpha   90.00
_cell.angle_beta   90.00
_cell.angle_gamma   90.00
#
_symmetry.space_group_name_H-M   'P 1'
#
loop_
_entity.id
_entity.type
_entity.pdbx_description
1 polymer ?
#
loop_
_entity_poly.entity_id
_entity_poly.type
_entity_poly.pdbx_seq_one_letter_code
_entity_poly.pdbx_strand_id
1 'polypeptide(L)'
;MSGRTRLRSLLALFAAALLLLPWGSGSAAADVERDYDSNALPASALRPAKAGNFEPVNRLVDRGNIVSLGAPQEVEFTADLMAPGAKGTVAYGRHPLVVFLHGAHPTCYSDDDAETTWPCPAGFKSTPSYLGYQYLSSRLATQGFASISVSANGINAQESSWADGGTAARGRLVHKHLQQIAAAAAGAKSLYPKRFAEHVDLDRVLVVGHSRGADGVKALTMPQVFRSRPYRILGMVSLAGTYAVKSSPPGTPLLALLPECDGDVFDLEGQMYIETGARLGGDDALRAGLWVPGANHNFLNTQWTPGLSVAPSWNDASRVYDDTTGDCGKGRRLPSSKERAVARSYVAAAARLWLRGESPYGELLDGTAVRPGDIGGVATRVTAAGGDAQLLERDWQGRVRTTGGMTAQRGRALSLAEARGWNDVQTPHWLPALKFTQRSTRFRALELDWSRRGRAVVPLSTMRDLRSDTTVQARIATDTDKWDGARIALRIEDARGYAATVRVPRKQLVRLTTEDIERKLWAQSPQVPIKRFAKKNPELDLSAITNFGVESLQGRGRLYVLDVWSRRSGATGYDPGLSSAVQASGAAVRTGRSYQVTVKASSLSRVQRPTQVWFKVYGYETRNPRGEGSITIPVGARSASATLELTGPPDADRLVVATYPGADAVNRADYAWLPVRDAGR
;
A
#
# COMPACT_ATOMS: atom_id res chain seq x y z
N MET A 1 -39.52 66.79 -10.81
CA MET A 1 -40.43 65.91 -10.03
C MET A 1 -39.64 64.63 -9.71
N SER A 2 -38.88 64.62 -8.61
CA SER A 2 -39.21 64.00 -7.30
C SER A 2 -39.42 62.47 -7.40
N GLY A 3 -38.63 61.56 -6.81
CA GLY A 3 -37.56 61.64 -5.80
C GLY A 3 -36.55 60.48 -5.98
N ARG A 4 -35.24 60.66 -5.70
CA ARG A 4 -34.55 60.58 -4.39
C ARG A 4 -34.71 59.19 -3.72
N THR A 5 -33.69 58.43 -3.28
CA THR A 5 -32.21 58.52 -3.27
C THR A 5 -31.66 57.25 -2.58
N ARG A 6 -30.47 56.78 -3.00
CA ARG A 6 -29.34 56.21 -2.18
C ARG A 6 -29.57 54.89 -1.40
N LEU A 7 -28.57 54.09 -1.03
CA LEU A 7 -27.17 53.78 -1.38
C LEU A 7 -26.72 52.75 -0.30
N ARG A 8 -25.79 51.84 -0.65
CA ARG A 8 -24.76 51.21 0.21
C ARG A 8 -25.04 49.93 1.06
N SER A 9 -24.21 48.92 0.75
CA SER A 9 -23.28 48.18 1.64
C SER A 9 -23.67 46.81 2.26
N LEU A 10 -22.94 45.79 1.78
CA LEU A 10 -22.07 44.83 2.50
C LEU A 10 -22.58 43.96 3.69
N LEU A 11 -22.30 42.65 3.53
CA LEU A 11 -21.89 41.60 4.49
C LEU A 11 -22.93 40.81 5.34
N ALA A 12 -22.80 39.48 5.16
CA ALA A 12 -22.93 38.37 6.13
C ALA A 12 -24.33 37.97 6.65
N LEU A 13 -24.74 36.72 6.37
CA LEU A 13 -24.71 35.59 7.33
C LEU A 13 -25.37 34.33 6.72
N PHE A 14 -24.60 33.24 6.77
CA PHE A 14 -25.07 31.86 6.58
C PHE A 14 -25.87 31.42 7.81
N ALA A 15 -27.10 30.94 7.63
CA ALA A 15 -27.75 30.00 8.55
C ALA A 15 -28.90 29.24 7.87
N ALA A 16 -28.75 27.91 7.87
CA ALA A 16 -29.71 26.81 7.84
C ALA A 16 -31.17 27.04 7.41
N ALA A 17 -31.61 26.22 6.44
CA ALA A 17 -32.93 25.59 6.49
C ALA A 17 -32.83 24.17 5.91
N LEU A 18 -33.04 23.17 6.79
CA LEU A 18 -33.34 21.79 6.46
C LEU A 18 -34.62 21.74 5.60
N LEU A 19 -34.60 21.00 4.50
CA LEU A 19 -35.79 20.39 3.92
C LEU A 19 -35.47 18.95 3.48
N LEU A 20 -36.14 18.04 4.16
CA LEU A 20 -36.17 16.59 3.96
C LEU A 20 -36.77 16.25 2.60
N LEU A 21 -36.06 15.45 1.80
CA LEU A 21 -36.65 14.66 0.71
C LEU A 21 -36.05 13.24 0.74
N PRO A 22 -36.87 12.19 0.54
CA PRO A 22 -36.48 10.81 0.77
C PRO A 22 -35.50 10.33 -0.30
N TRP A 23 -34.47 9.60 0.13
CA TRP A 23 -33.50 8.96 -0.75
C TRP A 23 -34.20 7.87 -1.58
N GLY A 24 -34.27 8.10 -2.89
CA GLY A 24 -34.75 7.11 -3.84
C GLY A 24 -33.80 5.92 -3.89
N SER A 25 -34.36 4.73 -3.60
CA SER A 25 -33.79 3.42 -3.85
C SER A 25 -33.32 3.30 -5.31
N GLY A 26 -32.02 3.38 -5.55
CA GLY A 26 -31.42 3.12 -6.85
C GLY A 26 -31.52 1.65 -7.19
N SER A 27 -32.34 1.32 -8.19
CA SER A 27 -32.41 0.00 -8.80
C SER A 27 -31.05 -0.40 -9.41
N ALA A 28 -30.70 -1.68 -9.26
CA ALA A 28 -29.54 -2.28 -9.92
C ALA A 28 -29.68 -2.08 -11.44
N ALA A 29 -28.87 -1.17 -12.01
CA ALA A 29 -28.82 -0.97 -13.44
C ALA A 29 -28.31 -2.23 -14.13
N ALA A 30 -29.03 -2.68 -15.16
CA ALA A 30 -28.63 -3.80 -16.02
C ALA A 30 -27.23 -3.55 -16.60
N ASP A 31 -26.36 -4.55 -16.47
CA ASP A 31 -25.00 -4.57 -17.00
C ASP A 31 -25.00 -4.42 -18.53
N VAL A 32 -24.75 -3.20 -19.03
CA VAL A 32 -24.31 -3.03 -20.41
C VAL A 32 -22.90 -3.61 -20.48
N GLU A 33 -22.72 -4.72 -21.21
CA GLU A 33 -21.45 -5.43 -21.33
C GLU A 33 -20.43 -4.57 -22.08
N ARG A 34 -19.74 -3.71 -21.34
CA ARG A 34 -18.68 -2.83 -21.85
C ARG A 34 -17.41 -3.63 -22.14
N ASP A 35 -16.70 -3.23 -23.19
CA ASP A 35 -15.37 -3.74 -23.50
C ASP A 35 -14.31 -3.17 -22.53
N TYR A 36 -14.12 -3.86 -21.41
CA TYR A 36 -13.03 -3.58 -20.48
C TYR A 36 -11.64 -3.97 -21.03
N ASP A 37 -11.56 -4.58 -22.24
CA ASP A 37 -10.35 -5.19 -22.82
C ASP A 37 -9.49 -4.18 -23.62
N SER A 38 -10.01 -3.01 -23.99
CA SER A 38 -9.33 -2.06 -24.91
C SER A 38 -7.89 -1.69 -24.50
N ASN A 39 -7.61 -1.71 -23.21
CA ASN A 39 -6.29 -1.52 -22.63
C ASN A 39 -5.79 -2.74 -21.84
N ALA A 40 -6.42 -3.90 -21.87
CA ALA A 40 -5.96 -5.03 -21.08
C ALA A 40 -4.63 -5.60 -21.60
N LEU A 41 -3.79 -6.00 -20.65
CA LEU A 41 -2.59 -6.76 -20.92
C LEU A 41 -2.96 -8.18 -21.41
N PRO A 42 -2.05 -8.89 -22.10
CA PRO A 42 -2.24 -10.30 -22.44
C PRO A 42 -2.60 -11.15 -21.22
N ALA A 43 -3.53 -12.08 -21.40
CA ALA A 43 -3.87 -13.06 -20.38
C ALA A 43 -2.73 -14.07 -20.21
N SER A 44 -2.33 -14.31 -18.96
CA SER A 44 -1.50 -15.45 -18.57
C SER A 44 -2.32 -16.75 -18.60
N ALA A 45 -1.63 -17.88 -18.73
CA ALA A 45 -2.21 -19.20 -18.53
C ALA A 45 -2.60 -19.46 -17.06
N LEU A 46 -2.04 -18.71 -16.11
CA LEU A 46 -2.30 -18.85 -14.68
C LEU A 46 -3.71 -18.40 -14.33
N ARG A 47 -4.40 -19.23 -13.54
CA ARG A 47 -5.75 -18.99 -13.01
C ARG A 47 -5.73 -19.12 -11.48
N PRO A 48 -5.23 -18.11 -10.75
CA PRO A 48 -5.05 -18.18 -9.31
C PRO A 48 -6.34 -18.41 -8.53
N ALA A 49 -7.48 -17.89 -9.02
CA ALA A 49 -8.78 -18.03 -8.39
C ALA A 49 -9.52 -19.31 -8.80
N LYS A 50 -8.88 -20.25 -9.50
CA LYS A 50 -9.48 -21.56 -9.79
C LYS A 50 -9.83 -22.29 -8.48
N ALA A 51 -11.04 -22.84 -8.41
CA ALA A 51 -11.49 -23.64 -7.28
C ALA A 51 -10.55 -24.83 -7.02
N GLY A 52 -10.32 -25.15 -5.75
CA GLY A 52 -9.73 -26.44 -5.37
C GLY A 52 -10.80 -27.44 -4.91
N ASN A 53 -10.36 -28.52 -4.26
CA ASN A 53 -11.18 -29.70 -4.00
C ASN A 53 -11.79 -29.75 -2.58
N PHE A 54 -11.47 -28.81 -1.70
CA PHE A 54 -12.02 -28.79 -0.34
C PHE A 54 -13.40 -28.14 -0.31
N GLU A 55 -14.28 -28.63 0.56
CA GLU A 55 -15.55 -28.00 0.89
C GLU A 55 -15.32 -26.96 2.00
N PRO A 56 -15.63 -25.66 1.81
CA PRO A 56 -15.41 -24.67 2.86
C PRO A 56 -16.24 -24.96 4.11
N VAL A 57 -15.62 -24.91 5.28
CA VAL A 57 -16.29 -24.95 6.59
C VAL A 57 -16.16 -23.58 7.24
N ASN A 58 -17.30 -22.95 7.49
CA ASN A 58 -17.40 -21.67 8.20
C ASN A 58 -17.79 -21.88 9.67
N ARG A 59 -17.16 -21.17 10.59
CA ARG A 59 -17.61 -20.95 11.96
C ARG A 59 -17.44 -19.48 12.36
N LEU A 60 -18.38 -18.96 13.15
CA LEU A 60 -18.19 -17.68 13.83
C LEU A 60 -17.43 -17.89 15.14
N VAL A 61 -16.37 -17.11 15.35
CA VAL A 61 -15.71 -16.95 16.65
C VAL A 61 -16.29 -15.68 17.27
N ASP A 62 -17.42 -15.84 17.96
CA ASP A 62 -18.08 -14.79 18.72
C ASP A 62 -18.68 -15.41 19.99
N ARG A 63 -18.40 -14.80 21.14
CA ARG A 63 -19.04 -15.14 22.41
C ARG A 63 -19.32 -13.90 23.27
N GLY A 64 -19.46 -12.72 22.64
CA GLY A 64 -19.57 -11.46 23.38
C GLY A 64 -18.33 -11.11 24.22
N ASN A 65 -17.17 -11.70 23.91
CA ASN A 65 -15.94 -11.35 24.59
C ASN A 65 -15.44 -9.99 24.13
N ILE A 66 -14.93 -9.24 25.09
CA ILE A 66 -14.32 -7.94 24.89
C ILE A 66 -12.86 -7.99 25.33
N VAL A 67 -12.04 -7.13 24.73
CA VAL A 67 -10.62 -7.02 25.04
C VAL A 67 -10.21 -5.57 25.22
N SER A 68 -9.52 -5.27 26.31
CA SER A 68 -8.82 -4.01 26.46
C SER A 68 -7.62 -3.92 25.51
N LEU A 69 -7.62 -2.85 24.70
CA LEU A 69 -6.52 -2.46 23.82
C LEU A 69 -5.93 -1.09 24.20
N GLY A 70 -6.31 -0.57 25.36
CA GLY A 70 -6.01 0.80 25.78
C GLY A 70 -6.85 1.84 25.04
N ALA A 71 -8.12 1.55 24.77
CA ALA A 71 -9.14 2.55 24.43
C ALA A 71 -9.97 2.85 25.70
N PRO A 72 -10.77 3.94 25.72
CA PRO A 72 -11.77 4.17 26.75
C PRO A 72 -12.74 3.00 26.95
N GLN A 73 -13.17 2.38 25.85
CA GLN A 73 -14.05 1.19 25.85
C GLN A 73 -13.30 -0.04 25.33
N GLU A 74 -13.53 -1.18 25.97
CA GLU A 74 -13.04 -2.47 25.44
C GLU A 74 -13.72 -2.79 24.10
N VAL A 75 -12.99 -3.47 23.22
CA VAL A 75 -13.45 -3.76 21.86
C VAL A 75 -13.80 -5.24 21.72
N GLU A 76 -14.58 -5.58 20.70
CA GLU A 76 -14.96 -6.96 20.44
C GLU A 76 -13.77 -7.88 20.12
N PHE A 77 -13.90 -9.16 20.49
CA PHE A 77 -13.05 -10.24 20.04
C PHE A 77 -13.86 -11.17 19.11
N THR A 78 -14.14 -10.67 17.92
CA THR A 78 -15.01 -11.35 16.95
C THR A 78 -14.28 -11.63 15.65
N ALA A 79 -14.42 -12.85 15.12
CA ALA A 79 -13.88 -13.20 13.81
C ALA A 79 -14.72 -14.27 13.06
N ASP A 80 -14.84 -14.12 11.74
CA ASP A 80 -15.30 -15.19 10.84
C ASP A 80 -14.13 -16.13 10.55
N LEU A 81 -14.33 -17.43 10.75
CA LEU A 81 -13.35 -18.47 10.49
C LEU A 81 -13.81 -19.27 9.29
N MET A 82 -12.93 -19.41 8.30
CA MET A 82 -13.14 -20.27 7.14
C MET A 82 -11.98 -21.25 7.03
N ALA A 83 -12.28 -22.53 6.87
CA ALA A 83 -11.28 -23.58 6.77
C ALA A 83 -11.56 -24.54 5.61
N PRO A 84 -10.51 -25.17 5.05
CA PRO A 84 -10.68 -26.32 4.17
C PRO A 84 -11.38 -27.44 4.93
N GLY A 85 -12.43 -28.01 4.34
CA GLY A 85 -13.25 -29.02 4.99
C GLY A 85 -13.35 -30.32 4.19
N ALA A 86 -13.69 -31.36 4.94
CA ALA A 86 -14.09 -32.67 4.44
C ALA A 86 -15.21 -33.20 5.33
N LYS A 87 -16.36 -33.55 4.72
CA LYS A 87 -17.54 -34.07 5.43
C LYS A 87 -18.00 -33.16 6.58
N GLY A 88 -18.11 -31.86 6.32
CA GLY A 88 -18.61 -30.85 7.27
C GLY A 88 -17.68 -30.51 8.45
N THR A 89 -16.44 -31.00 8.44
CA THR A 89 -15.43 -30.73 9.48
C THR A 89 -14.13 -30.23 8.86
N VAL A 90 -13.29 -29.55 9.64
CA VAL A 90 -11.96 -29.10 9.15
C VAL A 90 -11.15 -30.31 8.70
N ALA A 91 -10.64 -30.25 7.47
CA ALA A 91 -9.86 -31.31 6.87
C ALA A 91 -8.51 -31.50 7.59
N TYR A 92 -7.96 -32.71 7.49
CA TYR A 92 -6.60 -32.99 7.98
C TYR A 92 -5.54 -32.28 7.12
N GLY A 93 -4.39 -32.00 7.74
CA GLY A 93 -3.28 -31.30 7.12
C GLY A 93 -2.89 -30.00 7.85
N ARG A 94 -1.79 -29.39 7.40
CA ARG A 94 -1.32 -28.09 7.88
C ARG A 94 -1.68 -27.03 6.84
N HIS A 95 -2.74 -26.29 7.09
CA HIS A 95 -3.27 -25.27 6.19
C HIS A 95 -2.65 -23.90 6.49
N PRO A 96 -1.94 -23.26 5.53
CA PRO A 96 -1.45 -21.90 5.72
C PRO A 96 -2.61 -20.94 6.01
N LEU A 97 -2.36 -19.93 6.84
CA LEU A 97 -3.38 -19.02 7.33
C LEU A 97 -3.40 -17.71 6.55
N VAL A 98 -4.58 -17.24 6.16
CA VAL A 98 -4.82 -15.90 5.65
C VAL A 98 -5.64 -15.11 6.67
N VAL A 99 -5.16 -13.96 7.11
CA VAL A 99 -5.82 -13.14 8.14
C VAL A 99 -6.34 -11.87 7.50
N PHE A 100 -7.66 -11.68 7.51
CA PHE A 100 -8.32 -10.48 7.01
C PHE A 100 -8.62 -9.51 8.16
N LEU A 101 -8.48 -8.21 7.88
CA LEU A 101 -8.89 -7.13 8.76
C LEU A 101 -9.60 -6.04 7.95
N HIS A 102 -10.85 -5.73 8.31
CA HIS A 102 -11.58 -4.65 7.65
C HIS A 102 -11.09 -3.25 8.09
N GLY A 103 -11.45 -2.24 7.30
CA GLY A 103 -11.11 -0.85 7.56
C GLY A 103 -12.17 -0.08 8.34
N ALA A 104 -12.08 1.25 8.29
CA ALA A 104 -13.08 2.12 8.88
C ALA A 104 -14.36 2.12 8.05
N HIS A 105 -15.47 1.94 8.74
CA HIS A 105 -16.84 2.01 8.23
C HIS A 105 -17.76 2.18 9.46
N PRO A 106 -19.03 2.62 9.33
CA PRO A 106 -19.95 2.70 10.46
C PRO A 106 -20.01 1.39 11.23
N THR A 107 -20.05 1.51 12.55
CA THR A 107 -19.85 0.41 13.49
C THR A 107 -21.15 -0.24 13.93
N CYS A 108 -22.23 0.54 13.89
CA CYS A 108 -23.56 0.16 14.31
C CYS A 108 -24.58 0.61 13.27
N TYR A 109 -25.65 -0.16 13.10
CA TYR A 109 -26.73 0.17 12.17
C TYR A 109 -28.10 -0.26 12.70
N SER A 110 -29.15 0.43 12.26
CA SER A 110 -30.55 0.09 12.48
C SER A 110 -31.34 0.49 11.23
N ASP A 111 -31.96 -0.47 10.55
CA ASP A 111 -32.65 -0.24 9.28
C ASP A 111 -31.77 0.56 8.29
N ASP A 112 -32.16 1.79 7.95
CA ASP A 112 -31.44 2.69 7.04
C ASP A 112 -30.41 3.61 7.75
N ASP A 113 -30.36 3.59 9.08
CA ASP A 113 -29.46 4.42 9.89
C ASP A 113 -28.14 3.70 10.19
N ALA A 114 -27.04 4.46 10.17
CA ALA A 114 -25.71 3.96 10.52
C ALA A 114 -24.95 4.97 11.39
N GLU A 115 -24.31 4.46 12.45
CA GLU A 115 -23.55 5.24 13.41
C GLU A 115 -22.13 4.71 13.61
N THR A 116 -21.22 5.61 13.98
CA THR A 116 -19.84 5.26 14.38
C THR A 116 -19.71 5.45 15.89
N THR A 117 -20.36 4.58 16.64
CA THR A 117 -20.37 4.57 18.11
C THR A 117 -20.05 3.17 18.67
N TRP A 118 -19.62 3.09 19.93
CA TRP A 118 -19.33 1.83 20.58
C TRP A 118 -19.48 1.90 22.12
N PRO A 119 -20.08 0.88 22.76
CA PRO A 119 -20.84 -0.24 22.17
C PRO A 119 -22.07 0.23 21.37
N CYS A 120 -22.67 -0.67 20.57
CA CYS A 120 -23.88 -0.30 19.84
C CYS A 120 -25.05 0.01 20.80
N PRO A 121 -25.75 1.14 20.61
CA PRO A 121 -26.88 1.50 21.44
C PRO A 121 -28.05 0.52 21.24
N ALA A 122 -29.00 0.53 22.18
CA ALA A 122 -30.20 -0.29 22.07
C ALA A 122 -30.94 0.00 20.74
N GLY A 123 -31.40 -1.06 20.07
CA GLY A 123 -32.01 -0.98 18.74
C GLY A 123 -31.01 -1.09 17.58
N PHE A 124 -29.72 -0.84 17.82
CA PHE A 124 -28.68 -0.98 16.80
C PHE A 124 -27.99 -2.35 16.85
N LYS A 125 -27.63 -2.85 15.68
CA LYS A 125 -26.79 -4.04 15.48
C LYS A 125 -25.38 -3.62 15.10
N SER A 126 -24.38 -4.45 15.40
CA SER A 126 -23.03 -4.18 14.92
C SER A 126 -22.93 -4.48 13.42
N THR A 127 -22.32 -3.57 12.66
CA THR A 127 -22.10 -3.73 11.23
C THR A 127 -21.17 -4.91 10.97
N PRO A 128 -21.57 -5.95 10.22
CA PRO A 128 -20.79 -7.18 10.10
C PRO A 128 -19.65 -7.08 9.07
N SER A 129 -18.88 -5.98 9.09
CA SER A 129 -17.81 -5.68 8.12
C SER A 129 -16.81 -6.84 7.93
N TYR A 130 -16.54 -7.61 8.97
CA TYR A 130 -15.66 -8.79 8.93
C TYR A 130 -16.20 -9.94 8.06
N LEU A 131 -17.53 -10.04 7.84
CA LEU A 131 -18.14 -11.03 6.92
C LEU A 131 -17.95 -10.67 5.44
N GLY A 132 -17.55 -9.42 5.15
CA GLY A 132 -17.40 -8.88 3.80
C GLY A 132 -16.41 -9.61 2.88
N TYR A 133 -15.53 -10.44 3.45
CA TYR A 133 -14.49 -11.16 2.72
C TYR A 133 -14.79 -12.64 2.50
N GLN A 134 -16.01 -13.10 2.79
CA GLN A 134 -16.38 -14.50 2.62
C GLN A 134 -16.18 -15.02 1.19
N TYR A 135 -16.28 -14.15 0.17
CA TYR A 135 -15.98 -14.51 -1.23
C TYR A 135 -14.49 -14.78 -1.51
N LEU A 136 -13.58 -14.22 -0.70
CA LEU A 136 -12.14 -14.49 -0.72
C LEU A 136 -11.84 -15.72 0.12
N SER A 137 -12.29 -15.73 1.38
CA SER A 137 -11.99 -16.80 2.34
C SER A 137 -12.54 -18.15 1.90
N SER A 138 -13.78 -18.21 1.39
CA SER A 138 -14.36 -19.44 0.84
C SER A 138 -13.57 -19.96 -0.35
N ARG A 139 -13.08 -19.06 -1.22
CA ARG A 139 -12.28 -19.50 -2.37
C ARG A 139 -10.95 -20.07 -1.92
N LEU A 140 -10.25 -19.38 -1.03
CA LEU A 140 -8.99 -19.81 -0.43
C LEU A 140 -9.15 -21.15 0.32
N ALA A 141 -10.25 -21.35 1.04
CA ALA A 141 -10.58 -22.59 1.72
C ALA A 141 -10.65 -23.78 0.76
N THR A 142 -11.32 -23.63 -0.38
CA THR A 142 -11.34 -24.73 -1.37
C THR A 142 -9.96 -25.08 -1.92
N GLN A 143 -9.05 -24.10 -1.93
CA GLN A 143 -7.69 -24.29 -2.39
C GLN A 143 -6.78 -24.89 -1.32
N GLY A 144 -7.24 -25.02 -0.07
CA GLY A 144 -6.49 -25.59 1.06
C GLY A 144 -5.83 -24.55 1.97
N PHE A 145 -6.27 -23.29 1.94
CA PHE A 145 -5.84 -22.25 2.88
C PHE A 145 -6.91 -22.04 3.97
N ALA A 146 -6.50 -21.94 5.22
CA ALA A 146 -7.38 -21.51 6.29
C ALA A 146 -7.41 -19.98 6.36
N SER A 147 -8.45 -19.40 6.93
CA SER A 147 -8.50 -17.95 7.17
C SER A 147 -9.33 -17.56 8.37
N ILE A 148 -9.00 -16.41 8.93
CA ILE A 148 -9.85 -15.68 9.86
C ILE A 148 -10.07 -14.26 9.33
N SER A 149 -11.24 -13.67 9.59
CA SER A 149 -11.54 -12.28 9.29
C SER A 149 -12.03 -11.57 10.54
N VAL A 150 -11.23 -10.61 11.02
CA VAL A 150 -11.36 -10.01 12.36
C VAL A 150 -12.22 -8.74 12.29
N SER A 151 -13.15 -8.60 13.25
CA SER A 151 -13.93 -7.38 13.47
C SER A 151 -13.11 -6.32 14.21
N ALA A 152 -13.27 -5.05 13.84
CA ALA A 152 -12.56 -3.90 14.39
C ALA A 152 -13.48 -2.67 14.57
N ASN A 153 -14.79 -2.88 14.72
CA ASN A 153 -15.79 -1.83 14.90
C ASN A 153 -15.55 -1.04 16.19
N GLY A 154 -15.25 -1.71 17.31
CA GLY A 154 -14.92 -1.00 18.55
C GLY A 154 -13.69 -0.11 18.43
N ILE A 155 -12.77 -0.41 17.51
CA ILE A 155 -11.63 0.47 17.19
C ILE A 155 -12.09 1.63 16.30
N ASN A 156 -12.91 1.37 15.27
CA ASN A 156 -13.44 2.40 14.36
C ASN A 156 -14.16 3.52 15.13
N ALA A 157 -14.98 3.19 16.14
CA ALA A 157 -15.70 4.17 16.97
C ALA A 157 -14.81 5.02 17.88
N GLN A 158 -13.54 4.64 18.05
CA GLN A 158 -12.62 5.22 19.04
C GLN A 158 -11.31 5.70 18.39
N GLU A 159 -11.24 5.83 17.07
CA GLU A 159 -10.01 6.21 16.35
C GLU A 159 -9.42 7.57 16.79
N SER A 160 -10.27 8.46 17.30
CA SER A 160 -9.87 9.75 17.85
C SER A 160 -9.13 9.63 19.18
N SER A 161 -9.28 8.51 19.89
CA SER A 161 -8.58 8.22 21.15
C SER A 161 -7.10 7.85 20.95
N TRP A 162 -6.65 7.65 19.70
CA TRP A 162 -5.28 7.28 19.39
C TRP A 162 -4.58 8.25 18.44
N ALA A 163 -3.32 8.55 18.75
CA ALA A 163 -2.44 9.35 17.92
C ALA A 163 -2.28 8.82 16.49
N ASP A 164 -2.28 7.48 16.35
CA ASP A 164 -2.07 6.74 15.10
C ASP A 164 -3.37 6.29 14.42
N GLY A 165 -4.53 6.83 14.84
CA GLY A 165 -5.83 6.46 14.30
C GLY A 165 -6.27 5.02 14.60
N GLY A 166 -5.72 4.39 15.64
CA GLY A 166 -6.05 3.02 16.03
C GLY A 166 -5.27 1.96 15.25
N THR A 167 -4.25 2.36 14.48
CA THR A 167 -3.41 1.45 13.70
C THR A 167 -2.79 0.36 14.58
N ALA A 168 -2.18 0.74 15.71
CA ALA A 168 -1.60 -0.25 16.61
C ALA A 168 -2.63 -1.04 17.42
N ALA A 169 -3.79 -0.45 17.72
CA ALA A 169 -4.90 -1.18 18.33
C ALA A 169 -5.33 -2.34 17.41
N ARG A 170 -5.47 -2.08 16.11
CA ARG A 170 -5.76 -3.11 15.09
C ARG A 170 -4.73 -4.22 15.06
N GLY A 171 -3.45 -3.87 15.01
CA GLY A 171 -2.37 -4.85 15.07
C GLY A 171 -2.40 -5.71 16.34
N ARG A 172 -2.68 -5.10 17.50
CA ARG A 172 -2.80 -5.82 18.79
C ARG A 172 -4.00 -6.75 18.83
N LEU A 173 -5.13 -6.33 18.26
CA LEU A 173 -6.33 -7.17 18.18
C LEU A 173 -6.03 -8.44 17.40
N VAL A 174 -5.47 -8.30 16.18
CA VAL A 174 -5.11 -9.46 15.36
C VAL A 174 -4.03 -10.32 16.03
N HIS A 175 -3.04 -9.72 16.69
CA HIS A 175 -2.05 -10.45 17.47
C HIS A 175 -2.70 -11.33 18.55
N LYS A 176 -3.68 -10.81 19.30
CA LYS A 176 -4.42 -11.59 20.31
C LYS A 176 -5.21 -12.75 19.68
N HIS A 177 -5.81 -12.58 18.50
CA HIS A 177 -6.44 -13.67 17.75
C HIS A 177 -5.45 -14.79 17.43
N LEU A 178 -4.27 -14.45 16.91
CA LEU A 178 -3.22 -15.44 16.60
C LEU A 178 -2.67 -16.13 17.85
N GLN A 179 -2.56 -15.42 18.98
CA GLN A 179 -2.21 -16.03 20.27
C GLN A 179 -3.27 -17.03 20.73
N GLN A 180 -4.55 -16.73 20.58
CA GLN A 180 -5.63 -17.64 20.95
C GLN A 180 -5.65 -18.90 20.06
N ILE A 181 -5.39 -18.77 18.75
CA ILE A 181 -5.23 -19.93 17.87
C ILE A 181 -4.06 -20.81 18.35
N ALA A 182 -2.90 -20.22 18.64
CA ALA A 182 -1.75 -20.96 19.14
C ALA A 182 -2.02 -21.65 20.48
N ALA A 183 -2.71 -20.97 21.40
CA ALA A 183 -3.09 -21.53 22.69
C ALA A 183 -4.08 -22.70 22.54
N ALA A 184 -5.07 -22.57 21.65
CA ALA A 184 -6.00 -23.65 21.33
C ALA A 184 -5.29 -24.89 20.74
N ALA A 185 -4.31 -24.68 19.86
CA ALA A 185 -3.49 -25.75 19.29
C ALA A 185 -2.63 -26.45 20.37
N ALA A 186 -2.18 -25.72 21.38
CA ALA A 186 -1.45 -26.25 22.53
C ALA A 186 -2.37 -26.90 23.60
N GLY A 187 -3.67 -27.02 23.35
CA GLY A 187 -4.63 -27.66 24.26
C GLY A 187 -5.16 -26.75 25.38
N ALA A 188 -4.84 -25.45 25.39
CA ALA A 188 -5.39 -24.52 26.34
C ALA A 188 -6.87 -24.21 26.04
N LYS A 189 -7.64 -23.86 27.08
CA LYS A 189 -9.00 -23.33 26.91
C LYS A 189 -8.91 -22.00 26.13
N SER A 190 -9.52 -21.99 24.95
CA SER A 190 -9.48 -20.85 24.03
C SER A 190 -10.83 -20.64 23.33
N LEU A 191 -10.98 -19.47 22.71
CA LEU A 191 -12.14 -19.10 21.91
C LEU A 191 -12.16 -19.77 20.54
N TYR A 192 -11.02 -20.22 20.04
CA TYR A 192 -10.91 -20.92 18.77
C TYR A 192 -11.24 -22.41 18.89
N PRO A 193 -11.96 -23.01 17.92
CA PRO A 193 -12.20 -24.46 17.91
C PRO A 193 -10.88 -25.23 17.85
N LYS A 194 -10.69 -26.18 18.78
CA LYS A 194 -9.48 -27.02 18.86
C LYS A 194 -9.10 -27.64 17.51
N ARG A 195 -10.07 -28.26 16.82
CA ARG A 195 -9.85 -28.89 15.52
C ARG A 195 -9.32 -27.92 14.46
N PHE A 196 -9.79 -26.67 14.45
CA PHE A 196 -9.24 -25.67 13.53
C PHE A 196 -7.79 -25.34 13.90
N ALA A 197 -7.57 -25.02 15.17
CA ALA A 197 -6.26 -24.59 15.67
C ALA A 197 -5.16 -25.64 15.43
N GLU A 198 -5.46 -26.93 15.61
CA GLU A 198 -4.53 -28.04 15.36
C GLU A 198 -4.14 -28.22 13.88
N HIS A 199 -4.94 -27.70 12.95
CA HIS A 199 -4.76 -27.88 11.49
C HIS A 199 -4.33 -26.61 10.77
N VAL A 200 -4.22 -25.48 11.47
CA VAL A 200 -3.68 -24.24 10.91
C VAL A 200 -2.16 -24.18 11.07
N ASP A 201 -1.49 -23.72 10.02
CA ASP A 201 -0.06 -23.52 10.00
C ASP A 201 0.31 -22.05 10.28
N LEU A 202 0.59 -21.74 11.54
CA LEU A 202 1.01 -20.40 11.95
C LEU A 202 2.44 -20.03 11.50
N ASP A 203 3.23 -20.97 10.96
CA ASP A 203 4.53 -20.65 10.35
C ASP A 203 4.40 -20.09 8.93
N ARG A 204 3.19 -20.08 8.38
CA ARG A 204 2.86 -19.62 7.02
C ARG A 204 1.61 -18.74 7.04
N VAL A 205 1.78 -17.48 7.42
CA VAL A 205 0.69 -16.50 7.52
C VAL A 205 0.79 -15.42 6.45
N LEU A 206 -0.31 -15.18 5.73
CA LEU A 206 -0.53 -14.00 4.89
C LEU A 206 -1.49 -13.06 5.63
N VAL A 207 -1.16 -11.78 5.70
CA VAL A 207 -2.10 -10.78 6.24
C VAL A 207 -2.69 -9.95 5.13
N VAL A 208 -4.00 -9.70 5.21
CA VAL A 208 -4.77 -8.93 4.23
C VAL A 208 -5.55 -7.86 4.98
N GLY A 209 -5.33 -6.60 4.64
CA GLY A 209 -6.03 -5.49 5.27
C GLY A 209 -6.70 -4.59 4.25
N HIS A 210 -7.90 -4.10 4.57
CA HIS A 210 -8.65 -3.16 3.74
C HIS A 210 -8.62 -1.76 4.33
N SER A 211 -8.34 -0.71 3.54
CA SER A 211 -8.35 0.69 4.03
C SER A 211 -7.45 0.82 5.27
N ARG A 212 -7.95 1.35 6.38
CA ARG A 212 -7.23 1.41 7.68
C ARG A 212 -6.80 0.05 8.23
N GLY A 213 -7.45 -1.03 7.81
CA GLY A 213 -7.05 -2.40 8.13
C GLY A 213 -5.68 -2.77 7.57
N ALA A 214 -5.26 -2.20 6.42
CA ALA A 214 -3.95 -2.44 5.82
C ALA A 214 -2.81 -1.95 6.73
N ASP A 215 -2.92 -0.72 7.24
CA ASP A 215 -1.97 -0.18 8.22
C ASP A 215 -1.95 -1.02 9.51
N GLY A 216 -3.12 -1.47 9.96
CA GLY A 216 -3.26 -2.30 11.15
C GLY A 216 -2.51 -3.63 11.05
N VAL A 217 -2.71 -4.38 9.96
CA VAL A 217 -2.05 -5.67 9.79
C VAL A 217 -0.56 -5.56 9.47
N LYS A 218 -0.09 -4.44 8.87
CA LYS A 218 1.34 -4.19 8.70
C LYS A 218 2.10 -4.29 10.01
N ALA A 219 1.52 -3.85 11.14
CA ALA A 219 2.19 -3.92 12.44
C ALA A 219 2.64 -5.35 12.81
N LEU A 220 1.94 -6.37 12.30
CA LEU A 220 2.30 -7.79 12.49
C LEU A 220 3.56 -8.19 11.73
N THR A 221 4.00 -7.43 10.72
CA THR A 221 5.24 -7.67 9.96
C THR A 221 6.48 -7.12 10.67
N MET A 222 6.30 -6.34 11.74
CA MET A 222 7.36 -5.57 12.41
C MET A 222 7.82 -6.26 13.71
N PRO A 223 8.89 -7.08 13.73
CA PRO A 223 9.27 -7.91 14.89
C PRO A 223 9.40 -7.14 16.21
N GLN A 224 9.75 -5.87 16.14
CA GLN A 224 9.87 -4.96 17.27
C GLN A 224 8.55 -4.61 17.96
N VAL A 225 7.42 -4.69 17.24
CA VAL A 225 6.08 -4.40 17.79
C VAL A 225 5.58 -5.56 18.65
N PHE A 226 5.91 -6.81 18.26
CA PHE A 226 5.53 -8.02 18.97
C PHE A 226 6.75 -8.92 19.12
N ARG A 227 7.43 -8.85 20.27
CA ARG A 227 8.70 -9.55 20.53
C ARG A 227 8.57 -11.07 20.61
N SER A 228 7.43 -11.56 21.09
CA SER A 228 7.08 -12.99 21.10
C SER A 228 5.91 -13.22 20.16
N ARG A 229 6.08 -14.10 19.17
CA ARG A 229 5.07 -14.40 18.15
C ARG A 229 4.94 -15.90 18.00
N PRO A 230 3.76 -16.47 18.20
CA PRO A 230 3.51 -17.87 17.85
C PRO A 230 3.23 -18.04 16.35
N TYR A 231 3.69 -17.11 15.50
CA TYR A 231 3.38 -17.07 14.07
C TYR A 231 4.48 -16.38 13.26
N ARG A 232 4.52 -16.66 11.96
CA ARG A 232 5.42 -16.05 10.97
C ARG A 232 4.64 -15.50 9.78
N ILE A 233 4.75 -14.19 9.57
CA ILE A 233 4.15 -13.51 8.40
C ILE A 233 5.09 -13.65 7.20
N LEU A 234 4.57 -14.16 6.08
CA LEU A 234 5.32 -14.38 4.83
C LEU A 234 4.97 -13.41 3.71
N GLY A 235 3.90 -12.66 3.88
CA GLY A 235 3.49 -11.65 2.92
C GLY A 235 2.34 -10.81 3.45
N MET A 236 2.07 -9.72 2.74
CA MET A 236 0.99 -8.80 3.03
C MET A 236 0.23 -8.43 1.74
N VAL A 237 -1.09 -8.35 1.82
CA VAL A 237 -1.92 -7.72 0.79
C VAL A 237 -2.65 -6.52 1.39
N SER A 238 -2.52 -5.37 0.74
CA SER A 238 -3.25 -4.14 1.02
C SER A 238 -4.36 -3.98 -0.01
N LEU A 239 -5.61 -4.08 0.42
CA LEU A 239 -6.78 -3.78 -0.41
C LEU A 239 -7.14 -2.31 -0.16
N ALA A 240 -7.07 -1.45 -1.17
CA ALA A 240 -7.46 -0.03 -1.05
C ALA A 240 -6.93 0.64 0.24
N GLY A 241 -5.67 0.32 0.59
CA GLY A 241 -5.17 0.50 1.94
C GLY A 241 -4.68 1.91 2.23
N THR A 242 -4.83 2.32 3.48
CA THR A 242 -4.20 3.54 3.98
C THR A 242 -2.71 3.35 4.23
N TYR A 243 -2.03 4.47 4.40
CA TYR A 243 -0.61 4.60 4.68
C TYR A 243 -0.35 5.66 5.76
N ALA A 244 -1.23 5.70 6.77
CA ALA A 244 -1.26 6.72 7.81
C ALA A 244 0.06 6.80 8.60
N VAL A 245 0.68 5.64 8.88
CA VAL A 245 1.92 5.63 9.67
C VAL A 245 3.17 5.87 8.82
N LYS A 246 3.13 5.57 7.52
CA LYS A 246 4.18 5.83 6.51
C LYS A 246 5.37 4.87 6.34
N SER A 247 5.19 3.59 6.68
CA SER A 247 6.21 2.53 6.60
C SER A 247 5.79 1.39 5.70
N SER A 248 6.79 0.79 5.07
CA SER A 248 6.66 -0.49 4.38
C SER A 248 7.05 -1.66 5.30
N PRO A 249 6.37 -2.81 5.22
CA PRO A 249 6.83 -4.06 5.82
C PRO A 249 8.29 -4.41 5.43
N PRO A 250 9.25 -4.45 6.38
CA PRO A 250 10.63 -4.82 6.07
C PRO A 250 10.74 -6.32 5.84
N GLY A 251 11.47 -6.71 4.80
CA GLY A 251 11.72 -8.11 4.41
C GLY A 251 10.45 -8.92 4.12
N THR A 252 9.29 -8.26 3.98
CA THR A 252 8.00 -8.91 3.79
C THR A 252 7.46 -8.54 2.41
N PRO A 253 7.28 -9.51 1.51
CA PRO A 253 6.65 -9.27 0.23
C PRO A 253 5.26 -8.65 0.38
N LEU A 254 4.91 -7.72 -0.51
CA LEU A 254 3.67 -6.96 -0.42
C LEU A 254 3.02 -6.72 -1.79
N LEU A 255 1.69 -6.82 -1.83
CA LEU A 255 0.85 -6.39 -2.94
C LEU A 255 -0.12 -5.32 -2.45
N ALA A 256 -0.13 -4.13 -3.06
CA ALA A 256 -1.13 -3.09 -2.83
C ALA A 256 -2.08 -3.00 -4.03
N LEU A 257 -3.35 -3.37 -3.85
CA LEU A 257 -4.43 -3.13 -4.81
C LEU A 257 -4.94 -1.70 -4.63
N LEU A 258 -4.91 -0.93 -5.72
CA LEU A 258 -5.24 0.49 -5.80
C LEU A 258 -6.42 0.66 -6.76
N PRO A 259 -7.66 0.84 -6.23
CA PRO A 259 -8.82 1.13 -7.05
C PRO A 259 -8.71 2.55 -7.63
N GLU A 260 -8.82 2.74 -8.95
CA GLU A 260 -8.69 4.09 -9.55
C GLU A 260 -9.75 5.07 -9.03
N CYS A 261 -10.96 4.57 -8.76
CA CYS A 261 -12.13 5.34 -8.35
C CYS A 261 -12.41 5.17 -6.86
N ASP A 262 -11.34 5.07 -6.07
CA ASP A 262 -11.41 5.05 -4.62
C ASP A 262 -11.91 6.40 -4.09
N GLY A 263 -13.12 6.47 -3.53
CA GLY A 263 -13.71 7.69 -3.00
C GLY A 263 -13.30 8.00 -1.56
N ASP A 264 -12.80 7.00 -0.82
CA ASP A 264 -12.41 7.13 0.59
C ASP A 264 -10.91 7.46 0.72
N VAL A 265 -10.07 6.79 -0.06
CA VAL A 265 -8.61 6.92 -0.15
C VAL A 265 -8.25 7.40 -1.56
N PHE A 266 -8.82 8.53 -1.94
CA PHE A 266 -8.78 9.10 -3.28
C PHE A 266 -7.39 9.51 -3.79
N ASP A 267 -6.38 9.58 -2.92
CA ASP A 267 -4.97 9.83 -3.25
C ASP A 267 -4.14 8.53 -3.43
N LEU A 268 -4.76 7.37 -3.22
CA LEU A 268 -4.20 6.03 -3.39
C LEU A 268 -2.93 5.79 -2.58
N GLU A 269 -2.94 6.24 -1.32
CA GLU A 269 -1.74 6.22 -0.48
C GLU A 269 -1.13 4.84 -0.21
N GLY A 270 -1.87 3.76 -0.42
CA GLY A 270 -1.33 2.40 -0.45
C GLY A 270 -0.16 2.21 -1.43
N GLN A 271 -0.02 3.06 -2.46
CA GLN A 271 1.14 3.06 -3.37
C GLN A 271 2.46 3.29 -2.63
N MET A 272 2.43 4.05 -1.52
CA MET A 272 3.63 4.40 -0.77
C MET A 272 4.29 3.21 -0.06
N TYR A 273 3.58 2.08 0.11
CA TYR A 273 4.18 0.82 0.56
C TYR A 273 5.31 0.37 -0.36
N ILE A 274 5.14 0.58 -1.67
CA ILE A 274 6.13 0.18 -2.68
C ILE A 274 7.28 1.18 -2.69
N GLU A 275 6.97 2.48 -2.67
CA GLU A 275 7.97 3.54 -2.78
C GLU A 275 8.93 3.57 -1.59
N THR A 276 8.40 3.43 -0.38
CA THR A 276 9.21 3.40 0.84
C THR A 276 9.98 2.09 0.94
N GLY A 277 9.34 0.98 0.57
CA GLY A 277 9.92 -0.35 0.64
C GLY A 277 11.06 -0.58 -0.35
N ALA A 278 10.94 -0.10 -1.59
CA ALA A 278 12.00 -0.16 -2.61
C ALA A 278 13.29 0.60 -2.21
N ARG A 279 13.24 1.36 -1.10
CA ARG A 279 14.35 2.15 -0.59
C ARG A 279 14.98 1.57 0.67
N LEU A 280 14.41 0.51 1.23
CA LEU A 280 15.02 -0.28 2.30
C LEU A 280 16.27 -0.93 1.71
N GLY A 281 17.43 -0.28 1.89
CA GLY A 281 18.69 -0.78 1.35
C GLY A 281 19.02 -2.12 1.99
N GLY A 282 19.30 -3.16 1.19
CA GLY A 282 19.44 -4.54 1.66
C GLY A 282 18.11 -5.25 1.90
N ASP A 283 17.02 -4.80 1.30
CA ASP A 283 15.72 -5.47 1.33
C ASP A 283 15.28 -5.75 -0.11
N ASP A 284 15.26 -7.04 -0.45
CA ASP A 284 14.91 -7.58 -1.75
C ASP A 284 13.48 -8.13 -1.77
N ALA A 285 12.64 -7.84 -0.78
CA ALA A 285 11.26 -8.31 -0.80
C ALA A 285 10.51 -7.72 -2.00
N LEU A 286 9.77 -8.58 -2.71
CA LEU A 286 8.93 -8.17 -3.84
C LEU A 286 7.81 -7.25 -3.34
N ARG A 287 7.72 -6.06 -3.92
CA ARG A 287 6.70 -5.05 -3.62
C ARG A 287 6.01 -4.64 -4.88
N ALA A 288 4.69 -4.83 -4.90
CA ALA A 288 3.88 -4.66 -6.08
C ALA A 288 2.72 -3.69 -5.82
N GLY A 289 2.49 -2.78 -6.76
CA GLY A 289 1.27 -1.97 -6.86
C GLY A 289 0.44 -2.48 -8.02
N LEU A 290 -0.82 -2.81 -7.73
CA LEU A 290 -1.82 -3.24 -8.68
C LEU A 290 -2.83 -2.11 -8.88
N TRP A 291 -2.76 -1.46 -10.02
CA TRP A 291 -3.73 -0.47 -10.45
C TRP A 291 -4.91 -1.16 -11.15
N VAL A 292 -6.13 -0.86 -10.69
CA VAL A 292 -7.37 -1.41 -11.25
C VAL A 292 -8.27 -0.26 -11.73
N PRO A 293 -8.29 0.02 -13.06
CA PRO A 293 -9.12 1.06 -13.62
C PRO A 293 -10.60 0.86 -13.34
N GLY A 294 -11.32 1.94 -13.03
CA GLY A 294 -12.76 1.89 -12.74
C GLY A 294 -13.15 1.25 -11.40
N ALA A 295 -12.22 0.66 -10.64
CA ALA A 295 -12.53 -0.02 -9.38
C ALA A 295 -12.81 0.98 -8.24
N ASN A 296 -13.64 0.55 -7.30
CA ASN A 296 -14.20 1.32 -6.19
C ASN A 296 -13.58 0.89 -4.84
N HIS A 297 -13.66 1.73 -3.81
CA HIS A 297 -13.16 1.36 -2.47
C HIS A 297 -14.03 0.29 -1.82
N ASN A 298 -15.33 0.55 -1.73
CA ASN A 298 -16.27 -0.26 -0.95
C ASN A 298 -16.58 -1.63 -1.56
N PHE A 299 -16.47 -1.77 -2.89
CA PHE A 299 -16.84 -2.99 -3.60
C PHE A 299 -15.97 -4.22 -3.26
N LEU A 300 -14.80 -4.00 -2.66
CA LEU A 300 -13.92 -5.03 -2.12
C LEU A 300 -14.49 -5.72 -0.87
N ASN A 301 -15.47 -5.11 -0.18
CA ASN A 301 -16.16 -5.66 0.98
C ASN A 301 -17.67 -5.78 0.69
N THR A 302 -18.23 -7.00 0.73
CA THR A 302 -19.65 -7.20 0.37
C THR A 302 -20.62 -6.54 1.35
N GLN A 303 -20.20 -6.26 2.60
CA GLN A 303 -20.99 -5.56 3.60
C GLN A 303 -20.88 -4.03 3.49
N TRP A 304 -20.13 -3.51 2.51
CA TRP A 304 -20.08 -2.08 2.17
C TRP A 304 -20.63 -1.84 0.75
N THR A 305 -21.06 -2.91 0.07
CA THR A 305 -21.52 -2.87 -1.32
C THR A 305 -23.05 -2.80 -1.39
N PRO A 306 -23.63 -1.80 -2.06
CA PRO A 306 -25.06 -1.74 -2.33
C PRO A 306 -25.59 -3.01 -3.02
N GLY A 307 -26.75 -3.49 -2.58
CA GLY A 307 -27.38 -4.71 -3.07
C GLY A 307 -26.79 -6.03 -2.54
N LEU A 308 -25.73 -5.97 -1.73
CA LEU A 308 -25.13 -7.15 -1.07
C LEU A 308 -25.06 -7.01 0.45
N SER A 309 -24.91 -5.79 0.94
CA SER A 309 -24.79 -5.51 2.37
C SER A 309 -26.10 -5.72 3.12
N VAL A 310 -26.01 -6.20 4.37
CA VAL A 310 -27.14 -6.21 5.31
C VAL A 310 -27.26 -4.93 6.14
N ALA A 311 -26.23 -4.06 6.09
CA ALA A 311 -26.17 -2.76 6.74
C ALA A 311 -26.17 -1.63 5.68
N PRO A 312 -26.47 -0.37 6.04
CA PRO A 312 -26.35 0.75 5.14
C PRO A 312 -24.98 0.77 4.45
N SER A 313 -25.00 0.99 3.13
CA SER A 313 -23.83 0.87 2.27
C SER A 313 -23.93 1.84 1.10
N TRP A 314 -22.81 2.17 0.48
CA TRP A 314 -22.78 3.17 -0.58
C TRP A 314 -21.67 2.92 -1.58
N ASN A 315 -21.88 3.44 -2.80
CA ASN A 315 -20.86 3.60 -3.81
C ASN A 315 -20.09 4.89 -3.52
N ASP A 316 -18.97 4.80 -2.79
CA ASP A 316 -18.14 5.94 -2.39
C ASP A 316 -17.58 6.71 -3.61
N ALA A 317 -17.39 6.03 -4.74
CA ALA A 317 -17.00 6.68 -5.97
C ALA A 317 -18.08 7.64 -6.49
N SER A 318 -19.36 7.45 -6.18
CA SER A 318 -20.42 8.31 -6.71
C SER A 318 -20.36 9.72 -6.17
N ARG A 319 -19.96 9.88 -4.90
CA ARG A 319 -19.81 11.20 -4.28
C ARG A 319 -18.71 12.02 -4.94
N VAL A 320 -17.67 11.36 -5.43
CA VAL A 320 -16.48 12.01 -5.94
C VAL A 320 -16.53 12.12 -7.46
N TYR A 321 -16.92 11.06 -8.17
CA TYR A 321 -16.62 10.88 -9.59
C TYR A 321 -17.83 10.81 -10.53
N ASP A 322 -19.08 10.95 -10.06
CA ASP A 322 -20.27 10.80 -10.93
C ASP A 322 -20.25 11.72 -12.16
N ASP A 323 -19.71 12.94 -12.01
CA ASP A 323 -19.63 13.96 -13.07
C ASP A 323 -18.38 13.83 -13.97
N THR A 324 -17.53 12.82 -13.74
CA THR A 324 -16.34 12.59 -14.59
C THR A 324 -16.69 11.84 -15.87
N THR A 325 -15.85 11.99 -16.90
CA THR A 325 -16.06 11.36 -18.21
C THR A 325 -15.15 10.17 -18.48
N GLY A 326 -14.10 9.94 -17.66
CA GLY A 326 -13.20 8.80 -17.77
C GLY A 326 -13.71 7.57 -17.02
N ASP A 327 -12.80 6.72 -16.55
CA ASP A 327 -13.16 5.39 -16.07
C ASP A 327 -13.94 5.39 -14.75
N CYS A 328 -13.92 6.52 -14.02
CA CYS A 328 -14.72 6.74 -12.81
C CYS A 328 -16.09 7.37 -13.07
N GLY A 329 -16.41 7.73 -14.30
CA GLY A 329 -17.70 8.32 -14.65
C GLY A 329 -18.88 7.42 -14.33
N LYS A 330 -20.04 8.01 -14.08
CA LYS A 330 -21.27 7.25 -13.83
C LYS A 330 -21.56 6.29 -14.99
N GLY A 331 -21.76 5.01 -14.67
CA GLY A 331 -21.97 3.94 -15.66
C GLY A 331 -20.70 3.43 -16.36
N ARG A 332 -19.52 4.01 -16.09
CA ARG A 332 -18.22 3.58 -16.65
C ARG A 332 -17.39 2.72 -15.69
N ARG A 333 -17.66 2.85 -14.39
CA ARG A 333 -16.98 2.11 -13.31
C ARG A 333 -17.05 0.60 -13.46
N LEU A 334 -16.11 -0.08 -12.82
CA LEU A 334 -16.06 -1.52 -12.75
C LEU A 334 -17.22 -2.03 -11.86
N PRO A 335 -18.03 -3.01 -12.34
CA PRO A 335 -19.04 -3.63 -11.51
C PRO A 335 -18.40 -4.37 -10.33
N SER A 336 -19.09 -4.36 -9.18
CA SER A 336 -18.58 -4.95 -7.94
C SER A 336 -18.21 -6.44 -8.09
N SER A 337 -18.91 -7.18 -8.96
CA SER A 337 -18.62 -8.58 -9.29
C SER A 337 -17.27 -8.76 -9.99
N LYS A 338 -16.95 -7.90 -10.97
CA LYS A 338 -15.68 -7.93 -11.71
C LYS A 338 -14.52 -7.48 -10.83
N GLU A 339 -14.73 -6.45 -10.01
CA GLU A 339 -13.73 -6.01 -9.04
C GLU A 339 -13.36 -7.08 -8.02
N ARG A 340 -14.36 -7.76 -7.44
CA ARG A 340 -14.13 -8.91 -6.55
C ARG A 340 -13.47 -10.08 -7.26
N ALA A 341 -13.66 -10.26 -8.57
CA ALA A 341 -12.92 -11.26 -9.35
C ALA A 341 -11.43 -10.92 -9.44
N VAL A 342 -11.08 -9.64 -9.64
CA VAL A 342 -9.70 -9.14 -9.57
C VAL A 342 -9.10 -9.41 -8.18
N ALA A 343 -9.79 -8.98 -7.12
CA ALA A 343 -9.33 -9.19 -5.74
C ALA A 343 -9.10 -10.69 -5.44
N ARG A 344 -10.05 -11.55 -5.83
CA ARG A 344 -9.94 -13.01 -5.64
C ARG A 344 -8.73 -13.60 -6.34
N SER A 345 -8.47 -13.20 -7.58
CA SER A 345 -7.34 -13.69 -8.37
C SER A 345 -5.99 -13.23 -7.80
N TYR A 346 -5.83 -11.95 -7.49
CA TYR A 346 -4.56 -11.43 -6.98
C TYR A 346 -4.26 -11.82 -5.52
N VAL A 347 -5.27 -11.90 -4.64
CA VAL A 347 -5.08 -12.44 -3.27
C VAL A 347 -4.69 -13.91 -3.32
N ALA A 348 -5.31 -14.71 -4.20
CA ALA A 348 -4.94 -16.11 -4.37
C ALA A 348 -3.53 -16.27 -4.97
N ALA A 349 -3.14 -15.42 -5.93
CA ALA A 349 -1.79 -15.43 -6.49
C ALA A 349 -0.73 -15.15 -5.40
N ALA A 350 -0.96 -14.14 -4.57
CA ALA A 350 -0.11 -13.82 -3.42
C ALA A 350 -0.02 -14.98 -2.41
N ALA A 351 -1.16 -15.59 -2.04
CA ALA A 351 -1.17 -16.74 -1.13
C ALA A 351 -0.40 -17.94 -1.68
N ARG A 352 -0.57 -18.26 -2.96
CA ARG A 352 0.13 -19.37 -3.63
C ARG A 352 1.63 -19.11 -3.75
N LEU A 353 2.01 -17.90 -4.13
CA LEU A 353 3.42 -17.53 -4.23
C LEU A 353 4.11 -17.57 -2.86
N TRP A 354 3.58 -16.87 -1.86
CA TRP A 354 4.30 -16.65 -0.60
C TRP A 354 4.08 -17.72 0.47
N LEU A 355 2.90 -18.36 0.51
CA LEU A 355 2.62 -19.40 1.50
C LEU A 355 2.96 -20.81 1.01
N ARG A 356 3.02 -21.02 -0.31
CA ARG A 356 3.32 -22.33 -0.91
C ARG A 356 4.60 -22.35 -1.75
N GLY A 357 5.22 -21.20 -2.03
CA GLY A 357 6.41 -21.15 -2.88
C GLY A 357 6.12 -21.50 -4.34
N GLU A 358 4.87 -21.33 -4.80
CA GLU A 358 4.50 -21.63 -6.18
C GLU A 358 5.01 -20.51 -7.12
N SER A 359 6.29 -20.62 -7.50
CA SER A 359 7.03 -19.58 -8.21
C SER A 359 6.41 -19.05 -9.51
N PRO A 360 5.63 -19.83 -10.33
CA PRO A 360 5.01 -19.28 -11.53
C PRO A 360 4.10 -18.07 -11.23
N TYR A 361 3.45 -18.02 -10.07
CA TYR A 361 2.58 -16.89 -9.70
C TYR A 361 3.33 -15.56 -9.50
N GLY A 362 4.67 -15.59 -9.43
CA GLY A 362 5.52 -14.39 -9.43
C GLY A 362 5.28 -13.50 -10.65
N GLU A 363 5.01 -14.08 -11.82
CA GLU A 363 4.81 -13.30 -13.07
C GLU A 363 3.60 -12.35 -12.96
N LEU A 364 2.61 -12.67 -12.13
CA LEU A 364 1.43 -11.83 -11.96
C LEU A 364 1.70 -10.63 -11.04
N LEU A 365 2.76 -10.68 -10.22
CA LEU A 365 3.03 -9.71 -9.15
C LEU A 365 4.31 -8.91 -9.38
N ASP A 366 5.23 -9.40 -10.21
CA ASP A 366 6.52 -8.77 -10.45
C ASP A 366 6.47 -7.63 -11.48
N GLY A 367 5.30 -7.27 -11.99
CA GLY A 367 5.15 -6.24 -13.02
C GLY A 367 5.41 -6.73 -14.44
N THR A 368 5.52 -8.05 -14.66
CA THR A 368 5.41 -8.63 -16.01
C THR A 368 4.11 -8.14 -16.65
N ALA A 369 4.18 -7.81 -17.94
CA ALA A 369 3.09 -7.22 -18.68
C ALA A 369 2.00 -8.24 -19.07
N VAL A 370 1.43 -8.93 -18.07
CA VAL A 370 0.35 -9.90 -18.18
C VAL A 370 -0.74 -9.60 -17.15
N ARG A 371 -1.90 -10.22 -17.33
CA ARG A 371 -2.98 -10.28 -16.33
C ARG A 371 -3.36 -11.73 -16.07
N PRO A 372 -3.98 -12.05 -14.93
CA PRO A 372 -4.50 -13.40 -14.69
C PRO A 372 -5.51 -13.84 -15.77
N GLY A 373 -5.53 -15.14 -16.07
CA GLY A 373 -6.41 -15.73 -17.07
C GLY A 373 -7.86 -15.91 -16.62
N ASP A 374 -8.19 -15.56 -15.37
CA ASP A 374 -9.49 -15.80 -14.72
C ASP A 374 -10.23 -14.52 -14.29
N ILE A 375 -9.76 -13.34 -14.71
CA ILE A 375 -10.42 -12.04 -14.44
C ILE A 375 -11.19 -11.49 -15.65
N GLY A 376 -11.45 -12.31 -16.67
CA GLY A 376 -12.13 -11.88 -17.89
C GLY A 376 -11.34 -10.81 -18.65
N GLY A 377 -12.01 -9.85 -19.27
CA GLY A 377 -11.39 -8.73 -19.99
C GLY A 377 -10.94 -7.56 -19.08
N VAL A 378 -10.98 -7.69 -17.76
CA VAL A 378 -10.69 -6.56 -16.86
C VAL A 378 -9.24 -6.12 -17.01
N ALA A 379 -9.04 -4.85 -17.35
CA ALA A 379 -7.72 -4.25 -17.40
C ALA A 379 -7.11 -4.15 -15.99
N THR A 380 -5.85 -4.55 -15.86
CA THR A 380 -5.05 -4.32 -14.66
C THR A 380 -3.65 -3.89 -15.07
N ARG A 381 -2.94 -3.21 -14.18
CA ARG A 381 -1.51 -2.91 -14.33
C ARG A 381 -0.78 -3.22 -13.04
N VAL A 382 0.38 -3.86 -13.16
CA VAL A 382 1.26 -4.12 -12.02
C VAL A 382 2.56 -3.37 -12.22
N THR A 383 2.97 -2.65 -11.20
CA THR A 383 4.30 -2.04 -11.09
C THR A 383 4.98 -2.66 -9.88
N ALA A 384 6.27 -2.98 -9.97
CA ALA A 384 6.94 -3.68 -8.88
C ALA A 384 8.39 -3.22 -8.67
N ALA A 385 8.88 -3.48 -7.47
CA ALA A 385 10.26 -3.28 -7.04
C ALA A 385 10.70 -4.45 -6.16
N GLY A 386 12.01 -4.73 -6.13
CA GLY A 386 12.56 -5.88 -5.40
C GLY A 386 12.21 -7.24 -6.04
N GLY A 387 12.26 -8.30 -5.25
CA GLY A 387 12.22 -9.69 -5.71
C GLY A 387 13.47 -10.04 -6.50
N ASP A 388 13.29 -10.70 -7.64
CA ASP A 388 14.39 -11.02 -8.57
C ASP A 388 14.88 -9.80 -9.39
N ALA A 389 14.38 -8.60 -9.08
CA ALA A 389 14.78 -7.37 -9.74
C ALA A 389 15.91 -6.64 -9.00
N GLN A 390 16.91 -6.18 -9.75
CA GLN A 390 18.01 -5.37 -9.26
C GLN A 390 17.84 -3.91 -9.65
N LEU A 391 18.03 -3.01 -8.68
CA LEU A 391 17.98 -1.58 -8.92
C LEU A 391 19.19 -1.12 -9.74
N LEU A 392 18.95 -0.49 -10.89
CA LEU A 392 19.99 0.11 -11.72
C LEU A 392 20.20 1.58 -11.37
N GLU A 393 19.12 2.36 -11.28
CA GLU A 393 19.15 3.82 -11.07
C GLU A 393 17.84 4.35 -10.47
N ARG A 394 17.93 5.35 -9.57
CA ARG A 394 16.78 6.06 -8.96
C ARG A 394 17.12 7.47 -8.46
N ASP A 395 18.40 7.80 -8.37
CA ASP A 395 18.91 9.01 -7.77
C ASP A 395 19.05 10.12 -8.81
N TRP A 396 19.27 9.79 -10.09
CA TRP A 396 19.29 10.75 -11.19
C TRP A 396 20.25 11.92 -10.93
N GLN A 397 21.44 11.62 -10.41
CA GLN A 397 22.44 12.63 -10.05
C GLN A 397 23.33 13.05 -11.23
N GLY A 398 23.45 12.20 -12.25
CA GLY A 398 24.21 12.46 -13.47
C GLY A 398 23.70 13.65 -14.29
N ARG A 399 24.60 14.26 -15.06
CA ARG A 399 24.23 15.26 -16.07
C ARG A 399 23.51 14.56 -17.23
N VAL A 400 22.28 14.98 -17.52
CA VAL A 400 21.48 14.43 -18.62
C VAL A 400 21.94 15.09 -19.93
N ARG A 401 22.23 14.27 -20.94
CA ARG A 401 22.48 14.70 -22.32
C ARG A 401 21.19 14.57 -23.11
N THR A 402 20.72 15.66 -23.72
CA THR A 402 19.53 15.63 -24.57
C THR A 402 19.85 16.00 -26.02
N THR A 403 19.06 15.46 -26.95
CA THR A 403 19.14 15.79 -28.38
C THR A 403 17.74 15.96 -28.97
N GLY A 404 17.66 16.57 -30.15
CA GLY A 404 16.39 16.79 -30.84
C GLY A 404 15.54 17.81 -30.09
N GLY A 405 14.24 17.52 -29.92
CA GLY A 405 13.31 18.38 -29.16
C GLY A 405 13.06 17.92 -27.73
N MET A 406 13.92 17.05 -27.19
CA MET A 406 13.76 16.56 -25.83
C MET A 406 14.47 17.46 -24.83
N THR A 407 13.79 17.75 -23.74
CA THR A 407 14.31 18.43 -22.56
C THR A 407 14.21 17.48 -21.38
N ALA A 408 15.06 17.71 -20.37
CA ALA A 408 15.09 16.88 -19.18
C ALA A 408 15.26 17.75 -17.93
N GLN A 409 14.53 17.41 -16.87
CA GLN A 409 14.69 17.98 -15.55
C GLN A 409 14.84 16.85 -14.52
N ARG A 410 15.66 17.07 -13.50
CA ARG A 410 15.92 16.10 -12.44
C ARG A 410 15.80 16.81 -11.10
N GLY A 411 15.19 16.16 -10.12
CA GLY A 411 14.91 16.82 -8.86
C GLY A 411 14.06 15.97 -7.96
N ARG A 412 13.57 16.60 -6.87
CA ARG A 412 12.54 16.00 -6.03
C ARG A 412 11.27 15.88 -6.87
N ALA A 413 10.73 14.68 -6.95
CA ALA A 413 9.66 14.34 -7.87
C ALA A 413 8.38 15.10 -7.58
N LEU A 414 7.99 15.24 -6.30
CA LEU A 414 6.85 16.07 -5.92
C LEU A 414 7.02 17.52 -6.38
N SER A 415 8.19 18.14 -6.16
CA SER A 415 8.45 19.52 -6.60
C SER A 415 8.42 19.68 -8.12
N LEU A 416 8.88 18.67 -8.87
CA LEU A 416 8.75 18.67 -10.33
C LEU A 416 7.28 18.59 -10.75
N ALA A 417 6.48 17.75 -10.08
CA ALA A 417 5.05 17.60 -10.35
C ALA A 417 4.26 18.87 -9.98
N GLU A 418 4.52 19.48 -8.82
CA GLU A 418 3.94 20.75 -8.36
C GLU A 418 4.23 21.89 -9.35
N ALA A 419 5.44 21.94 -9.91
CA ALA A 419 5.80 22.91 -10.95
C ALA A 419 5.01 22.72 -12.26
N ARG A 420 4.31 21.59 -12.43
CA ARG A 420 3.38 21.31 -13.53
C ARG A 420 1.91 21.40 -13.13
N GLY A 421 1.60 21.84 -11.91
CA GLY A 421 0.23 22.00 -11.41
C GLY A 421 -0.39 20.74 -10.79
N TRP A 422 0.40 19.69 -10.53
CA TRP A 422 -0.07 18.49 -9.85
C TRP A 422 -0.06 18.69 -8.33
N ASN A 423 -1.05 18.11 -7.65
CA ASN A 423 -1.13 18.10 -6.19
C ASN A 423 -0.89 16.69 -5.61
N ASP A 424 -0.98 16.57 -4.30
CA ASP A 424 -0.84 15.31 -3.56
C ASP A 424 -1.85 14.25 -4.03
N VAL A 425 -3.12 14.61 -4.19
CA VAL A 425 -4.16 13.70 -4.71
C VAL A 425 -3.77 13.05 -6.02
N GLN A 426 -3.10 13.79 -6.89
CA GLN A 426 -2.74 13.33 -8.21
C GLN A 426 -1.34 12.66 -8.28
N THR A 427 -0.60 12.58 -7.17
CA THR A 427 0.78 12.09 -7.11
C THR A 427 0.98 10.93 -6.11
N PRO A 428 0.34 9.76 -6.34
CA PRO A 428 0.33 8.64 -5.39
C PRO A 428 1.72 8.07 -5.05
N HIS A 429 2.72 8.32 -5.90
CA HIS A 429 4.11 7.89 -5.66
C HIS A 429 4.89 8.83 -4.72
N TRP A 430 4.40 10.05 -4.49
CA TRP A 430 5.18 11.10 -3.82
C TRP A 430 4.38 11.83 -2.74
N LEU A 431 3.42 11.15 -2.14
CA LEU A 431 2.50 11.75 -1.18
C LEU A 431 3.22 12.40 0.00
N PRO A 432 2.91 13.68 0.29
CA PRO A 432 3.49 14.37 1.41
C PRO A 432 3.02 13.76 2.73
N ALA A 433 3.94 13.67 3.69
CA ALA A 433 3.65 13.84 5.12
C ALA A 433 2.35 14.56 5.52
N LEU A 434 1.18 13.94 5.80
CA LEU A 434 -0.02 14.68 6.28
C LEU A 434 0.30 15.65 7.45
N LYS A 435 1.35 15.38 8.24
CA LYS A 435 1.86 16.27 9.31
C LYS A 435 3.35 16.67 9.19
N PHE A 436 4.03 16.30 8.10
CA PHE A 436 5.44 16.61 7.81
C PHE A 436 5.68 16.78 6.31
N THR A 437 4.83 17.59 5.69
CA THR A 437 4.73 17.79 4.23
C THR A 437 6.07 18.13 3.59
N GLN A 438 6.92 18.92 4.26
CA GLN A 438 8.14 19.43 3.64
C GLN A 438 9.31 18.43 3.56
N ARG A 439 9.27 17.27 4.24
CA ARG A 439 10.45 16.39 4.39
C ARG A 439 10.29 14.93 3.93
N SER A 440 9.10 14.49 3.51
CA SER A 440 8.92 13.20 2.80
C SER A 440 9.22 13.29 1.30
N THR A 441 9.70 14.44 0.82
CA THR A 441 10.04 14.78 -0.58
C THR A 441 11.33 14.13 -1.11
N ARG A 442 11.74 12.96 -0.59
CA ARG A 442 13.02 12.31 -0.91
C ARG A 442 13.02 11.56 -2.26
N PHE A 443 11.84 11.34 -2.83
CA PHE A 443 11.72 10.67 -4.11
C PHE A 443 12.24 11.58 -5.21
N ARG A 444 13.20 11.08 -5.98
CA ARG A 444 13.75 11.78 -7.14
C ARG A 444 13.16 11.16 -8.39
N ALA A 445 12.98 11.98 -9.42
CA ALA A 445 12.55 11.54 -10.72
C ALA A 445 13.32 12.28 -11.81
N LEU A 446 13.39 11.64 -12.97
CA LEU A 446 13.81 12.24 -14.23
C LEU A 446 12.55 12.61 -15.02
N GLU A 447 12.22 13.89 -15.08
CA GLU A 447 11.18 14.43 -15.97
C GLU A 447 11.77 14.58 -17.37
N LEU A 448 11.09 14.02 -18.37
CA LEU A 448 11.40 14.19 -19.79
C LEU A 448 10.21 14.83 -20.48
N ASP A 449 10.45 15.87 -21.26
CA ASP A 449 9.43 16.62 -22.00
C ASP A 449 9.88 16.85 -23.43
N TRP A 450 9.01 16.57 -24.41
CA TRP A 450 9.31 16.80 -25.82
C TRP A 450 8.08 17.23 -26.64
N SER A 451 8.32 18.09 -27.63
CA SER A 451 7.36 18.47 -28.69
C SER A 451 7.65 17.80 -30.04
N ARG A 452 8.88 17.33 -30.24
CA ARG A 452 9.35 16.59 -31.43
C ARG A 452 10.31 15.47 -31.01
N ARG A 453 10.66 14.58 -31.94
CA ARG A 453 11.59 13.48 -31.68
C ARG A 453 12.88 13.97 -31.01
N GLY A 454 13.36 13.19 -30.06
CA GLY A 454 14.55 13.50 -29.29
C GLY A 454 14.92 12.36 -28.36
N ARG A 455 16.07 12.51 -27.70
CA ARG A 455 16.62 11.49 -26.81
C ARG A 455 17.17 12.17 -25.57
N ALA A 456 17.04 11.50 -24.43
CA ALA A 456 17.71 11.82 -23.19
C ALA A 456 18.55 10.63 -22.76
N VAL A 457 19.81 10.88 -22.40
CA VAL A 457 20.75 9.87 -21.89
C VAL A 457 21.34 10.38 -20.58
N VAL A 458 21.32 9.53 -19.56
CA VAL A 458 21.81 9.83 -18.21
C VAL A 458 22.76 8.72 -17.76
N PRO A 459 23.92 9.07 -17.18
CA PRO A 459 24.81 8.06 -16.64
C PRO A 459 24.18 7.42 -15.39
N LEU A 460 24.37 6.11 -15.27
CA LEU A 460 24.02 5.35 -14.08
C LEU A 460 24.98 5.70 -12.94
N SER A 461 24.48 5.67 -11.71
CA SER A 461 25.26 5.95 -10.50
C SER A 461 26.38 4.93 -10.27
N THR A 462 26.27 3.74 -10.87
CA THR A 462 27.32 2.71 -10.88
C THR A 462 27.22 1.95 -12.20
N MET A 463 28.37 1.50 -12.71
CA MET A 463 28.42 0.58 -13.85
C MET A 463 27.68 -0.72 -13.52
N ARG A 464 26.95 -1.29 -14.48
CA ARG A 464 26.09 -2.46 -14.30
C ARG A 464 26.46 -3.58 -15.27
N ASP A 465 26.56 -4.79 -14.72
CA ASP A 465 26.63 -6.04 -15.50
C ASP A 465 25.21 -6.60 -15.66
N LEU A 466 24.73 -6.68 -16.89
CA LEU A 466 23.39 -7.17 -17.25
C LEU A 466 23.44 -8.51 -17.99
N ARG A 467 24.58 -9.23 -18.02
CA ARG A 467 24.71 -10.49 -18.77
C ARG A 467 23.79 -11.61 -18.25
N SER A 468 23.56 -11.64 -16.95
CA SER A 468 22.66 -12.60 -16.29
C SER A 468 21.18 -12.20 -16.30
N ASP A 469 20.88 -11.02 -16.82
CA ASP A 469 19.57 -10.40 -16.68
C ASP A 469 18.69 -10.67 -17.91
N THR A 470 17.39 -10.82 -17.68
CA THR A 470 16.41 -11.13 -18.72
C THR A 470 15.79 -9.89 -19.32
N THR A 471 15.52 -8.87 -18.50
CA THR A 471 14.82 -7.64 -18.90
C THR A 471 15.42 -6.41 -18.24
N VAL A 472 15.29 -5.27 -18.93
CA VAL A 472 15.38 -3.92 -18.34
C VAL A 472 13.95 -3.39 -18.20
N GLN A 473 13.61 -2.91 -17.02
CA GLN A 473 12.31 -2.36 -16.63
C GLN A 473 12.50 -0.92 -16.15
N ALA A 474 11.58 -0.03 -16.47
CA ALA A 474 11.55 1.31 -15.91
C ALA A 474 10.17 1.59 -15.32
N ARG A 475 10.09 2.17 -14.12
CA ARG A 475 8.82 2.66 -13.57
C ARG A 475 8.59 4.07 -14.11
N ILE A 476 7.64 4.21 -15.03
CA ILE A 476 7.38 5.42 -15.82
C ILE A 476 5.94 5.90 -15.57
N ALA A 477 5.80 7.10 -15.02
CA ALA A 477 4.53 7.80 -14.93
C ALA A 477 4.38 8.77 -16.12
N THR A 478 3.30 8.64 -16.88
CA THR A 478 3.03 9.51 -18.03
C THR A 478 2.20 10.70 -17.59
N ASP A 479 2.60 11.92 -17.96
CA ASP A 479 1.75 13.11 -17.79
C ASP A 479 0.53 12.95 -18.69
N THR A 480 -0.63 12.75 -18.08
CA THR A 480 -1.87 12.47 -18.81
C THR A 480 -2.35 13.67 -19.61
N ASP A 481 -1.98 14.92 -19.29
CA ASP A 481 -2.35 16.08 -20.10
C ASP A 481 -1.48 16.19 -21.36
N LYS A 482 -0.26 15.67 -21.27
CA LYS A 482 0.74 15.73 -22.33
C LYS A 482 1.21 14.33 -22.72
N TRP A 483 0.31 13.54 -23.31
CA TRP A 483 0.63 12.22 -23.87
C TRP A 483 -0.14 11.94 -25.17
N ASP A 484 0.19 12.68 -26.21
CA ASP A 484 -0.56 12.68 -27.47
C ASP A 484 0.21 11.96 -28.58
N GLY A 485 -0.27 10.77 -28.93
CA GLY A 485 0.40 9.87 -29.88
C GLY A 485 1.78 9.39 -29.45
N ALA A 486 2.19 9.69 -28.22
CA ALA A 486 3.53 9.45 -27.69
C ALA A 486 3.95 7.97 -27.78
N ARG A 487 5.13 7.71 -28.32
CA ARG A 487 5.79 6.40 -28.31
C ARG A 487 7.24 6.58 -27.92
N ILE A 488 7.74 5.69 -27.07
CA ILE A 488 9.12 5.74 -26.60
C ILE A 488 9.87 4.43 -26.87
N ALA A 489 11.19 4.52 -26.79
CA ALA A 489 12.10 3.40 -26.66
C ALA A 489 12.98 3.58 -25.42
N LEU A 490 13.39 2.45 -24.83
CA LEU A 490 14.45 2.43 -23.83
C LEU A 490 15.79 2.24 -24.52
N ARG A 491 16.84 2.81 -23.94
CA ARG A 491 18.21 2.75 -24.46
C ARG A 491 19.19 2.40 -23.35
N ILE A 492 20.19 1.59 -23.66
CA ILE A 492 21.36 1.34 -22.82
C ILE A 492 22.65 1.64 -23.60
N GLU A 493 23.70 2.08 -22.90
CA GLU A 493 25.03 2.39 -23.44
C GLU A 493 26.10 1.72 -22.58
N ASP A 494 27.09 1.10 -23.20
CA ASP A 494 28.26 0.53 -22.52
C ASP A 494 29.36 1.56 -22.25
N ALA A 495 30.41 1.17 -21.53
CA ALA A 495 31.55 2.01 -21.21
C ALA A 495 32.38 2.46 -22.44
N ARG A 496 32.22 1.79 -23.59
CA ARG A 496 32.88 2.11 -24.85
C ARG A 496 32.05 3.05 -25.73
N GLY A 497 30.82 3.36 -25.31
CA GLY A 497 29.89 4.23 -26.03
C GLY A 497 29.00 3.51 -27.04
N TYR A 498 29.10 2.18 -27.16
CA TYR A 498 28.17 1.40 -27.96
C TYR A 498 26.81 1.39 -27.28
N ALA A 499 25.75 1.52 -28.08
CA ALA A 499 24.40 1.60 -27.56
C ALA A 499 23.38 0.86 -28.39
N ALA A 500 22.30 0.47 -27.73
CA ALA A 500 21.13 -0.12 -28.36
C ALA A 500 19.86 0.56 -27.84
N THR A 501 18.95 0.87 -28.77
CA THR A 501 17.62 1.43 -28.49
C THR A 501 16.55 0.41 -28.89
N VAL A 502 15.62 0.10 -27.99
CA VAL A 502 14.55 -0.87 -28.23
C VAL A 502 13.19 -0.28 -27.83
N ARG A 503 12.24 -0.36 -28.76
CA ARG A 503 10.89 0.20 -28.61
C ARG A 503 10.12 -0.45 -27.46
N VAL A 504 9.45 0.39 -26.67
CA VAL A 504 8.48 -0.06 -25.65
C VAL A 504 7.17 -0.50 -26.33
N PRO A 505 6.64 -1.69 -26.02
CA PRO A 505 5.34 -2.13 -26.56
C PRO A 505 4.19 -1.20 -26.12
N ARG A 506 3.29 -0.86 -27.06
CA ARG A 506 2.20 0.11 -26.83
C ARG A 506 1.32 -0.24 -25.62
N LYS A 507 1.00 -1.52 -25.41
CA LYS A 507 0.14 -1.97 -24.32
C LYS A 507 0.79 -1.83 -22.93
N GLN A 508 2.12 -1.71 -22.85
CA GLN A 508 2.84 -1.64 -21.57
C GLN A 508 2.98 -0.21 -21.03
N LEU A 509 2.75 0.80 -21.88
CA LEU A 509 2.81 2.20 -21.49
C LEU A 509 1.72 2.98 -22.23
N VAL A 510 0.58 3.12 -21.56
CA VAL A 510 -0.61 3.83 -22.08
C VAL A 510 -0.79 5.18 -21.39
N ARG A 511 -1.61 6.03 -21.97
CA ARG A 511 -2.13 7.22 -21.27
C ARG A 511 -3.14 6.73 -20.24
N LEU A 512 -2.95 7.08 -18.96
CA LEU A 512 -3.98 6.90 -17.93
C LEU A 512 -5.02 8.04 -18.00
N THR A 513 -6.06 7.94 -17.19
CA THR A 513 -7.24 8.83 -17.24
C THR A 513 -6.90 10.30 -17.03
N THR A 514 -7.64 11.19 -17.72
CA THR A 514 -7.26 12.60 -17.94
C THR A 514 -8.11 13.62 -17.19
N GLU A 515 -9.26 13.23 -16.63
CA GLU A 515 -10.17 14.17 -15.98
C GLU A 515 -9.69 14.54 -14.57
N ASP A 516 -9.79 15.82 -14.21
CA ASP A 516 -9.12 16.45 -13.08
C ASP A 516 -9.05 15.59 -11.79
N ILE A 517 -10.20 15.15 -11.29
CA ILE A 517 -10.28 14.45 -10.00
C ILE A 517 -9.91 12.96 -10.06
N GLU A 518 -10.11 12.28 -11.19
CA GLU A 518 -9.72 10.86 -11.37
C GLU A 518 -8.27 10.72 -11.87
N ARG A 519 -7.69 11.79 -12.42
CA ARG A 519 -6.33 11.83 -12.93
C ARG A 519 -5.30 11.46 -11.86
N LYS A 520 -4.47 10.46 -12.14
CA LYS A 520 -3.33 10.07 -11.30
C LYS A 520 -2.05 9.91 -12.12
N LEU A 521 -0.96 10.51 -11.66
CA LEU A 521 0.37 10.33 -12.21
C LEU A 521 0.97 9.00 -11.70
N TRP A 522 0.37 7.89 -12.09
CA TRP A 522 0.77 6.54 -11.64
C TRP A 522 1.76 5.88 -12.61
N ALA A 523 2.78 5.23 -12.06
CA ALA A 523 3.92 4.69 -12.78
C ALA A 523 3.66 3.26 -13.27
N GLN A 524 3.63 3.12 -14.60
CA GLN A 524 3.58 1.83 -15.28
C GLN A 524 5.00 1.25 -15.42
N SER A 525 5.10 -0.07 -15.62
CA SER A 525 6.37 -0.79 -15.65
C SER A 525 6.67 -1.43 -17.02
N PRO A 526 6.90 -0.65 -18.10
CA PRO A 526 7.33 -1.23 -19.36
C PRO A 526 8.66 -1.98 -19.21
N GLN A 527 8.73 -3.15 -19.85
CA GLN A 527 9.87 -4.05 -19.83
C GLN A 527 10.36 -4.36 -21.24
N VAL A 528 11.68 -4.41 -21.38
CA VAL A 528 12.35 -4.75 -22.63
C VAL A 528 13.33 -5.90 -22.40
N PRO A 529 13.23 -7.01 -23.14
CA PRO A 529 14.19 -8.10 -23.04
C PRO A 529 15.62 -7.69 -23.41
N ILE A 530 16.60 -8.06 -22.58
CA ILE A 530 18.02 -7.76 -22.80
C ILE A 530 18.53 -8.32 -24.12
N LYS A 531 18.08 -9.52 -24.50
CA LYS A 531 18.38 -10.14 -25.80
C LYS A 531 18.00 -9.25 -27.00
N ARG A 532 17.00 -8.36 -26.87
CA ARG A 532 16.65 -7.42 -27.95
C ARG A 532 17.66 -6.29 -28.09
N PHE A 533 18.28 -5.84 -27.00
CA PHE A 533 19.35 -4.85 -27.06
C PHE A 533 20.60 -5.46 -27.72
N ALA A 534 21.04 -6.63 -27.26
CA ALA A 534 22.17 -7.35 -27.85
C ALA A 534 21.95 -7.68 -29.34
N LYS A 535 20.74 -8.09 -29.73
CA LYS A 535 20.40 -8.30 -31.15
C LYS A 535 20.45 -7.00 -31.96
N LYS A 536 20.08 -5.86 -31.36
CA LYS A 536 20.03 -4.56 -32.05
C LYS A 536 21.43 -3.97 -32.26
N ASN A 537 22.36 -4.24 -31.34
CA ASN A 537 23.76 -3.89 -31.47
C ASN A 537 24.64 -5.01 -30.89
N PRO A 538 25.23 -5.88 -31.74
CA PRO A 538 26.12 -6.96 -31.31
C PRO A 538 27.42 -6.49 -30.64
N GLU A 539 27.83 -5.23 -30.86
CA GLU A 539 29.03 -4.67 -30.24
C GLU A 539 28.78 -4.18 -28.81
N LEU A 540 27.53 -4.13 -28.35
CA LEU A 540 27.19 -3.69 -27.01
C LEU A 540 27.73 -4.66 -25.94
N ASP A 541 28.59 -4.16 -25.06
CA ASP A 541 29.08 -4.91 -23.91
C ASP A 541 28.10 -4.82 -22.73
N LEU A 542 27.33 -5.88 -22.53
CA LEU A 542 26.38 -6.00 -21.41
C LEU A 542 27.06 -6.08 -20.03
N SER A 543 28.37 -6.36 -19.95
CA SER A 543 29.08 -6.42 -18.66
C SER A 543 29.41 -5.04 -18.09
N ALA A 544 29.35 -3.99 -18.93
CA ALA A 544 29.84 -2.66 -18.59
C ALA A 544 28.85 -1.56 -19.00
N ILE A 545 27.56 -1.71 -18.65
CA ILE A 545 26.53 -0.70 -18.94
C ILE A 545 26.71 0.51 -18.02
N THR A 546 26.80 1.70 -18.62
CA THR A 546 27.12 2.96 -17.93
C THR A 546 26.03 4.02 -18.07
N ASN A 547 25.18 3.95 -19.10
CA ASN A 547 24.10 4.92 -19.27
C ASN A 547 22.76 4.25 -19.58
N PHE A 548 21.71 4.90 -19.08
CA PHE A 548 20.33 4.64 -19.46
C PHE A 548 19.80 5.81 -20.27
N GLY A 549 18.86 5.54 -21.17
CA GLY A 549 18.20 6.60 -21.93
C GLY A 549 16.79 6.28 -22.35
N VAL A 550 16.07 7.33 -22.71
CA VAL A 550 14.73 7.27 -23.29
C VAL A 550 14.75 8.06 -24.59
N GLU A 551 14.15 7.50 -25.63
CA GLU A 551 14.04 8.11 -26.95
C GLU A 551 12.57 8.25 -27.33
N SER A 552 12.16 9.45 -27.76
CA SER A 552 10.82 9.66 -28.30
C SER A 552 10.79 9.28 -29.78
N LEU A 553 9.94 8.31 -30.10
CA LEU A 553 9.78 7.75 -31.44
C LEU A 553 8.64 8.43 -32.22
N GLN A 554 7.65 8.97 -31.52
CA GLN A 554 6.46 9.58 -32.13
C GLN A 554 5.74 10.46 -31.12
N GLY A 555 4.97 11.42 -31.63
CA GLY A 555 4.05 12.24 -30.85
C GLY A 555 4.77 13.24 -29.94
N ARG A 556 3.97 13.92 -29.12
CA ARG A 556 4.42 14.83 -28.07
C ARG A 556 4.14 14.20 -26.72
N GLY A 557 5.03 14.40 -25.76
CA GLY A 557 4.89 13.73 -24.48
C GLY A 557 5.63 14.41 -23.33
N ARG A 558 5.16 14.16 -22.13
CA ARG A 558 5.91 14.31 -20.88
C ARG A 558 5.77 13.04 -20.05
N LEU A 559 6.87 12.63 -19.43
CA LEU A 559 6.89 11.50 -18.50
C LEU A 559 7.89 11.74 -17.37
N TYR A 560 7.72 10.96 -16.31
CA TYR A 560 8.61 10.88 -15.16
C TYR A 560 9.13 9.45 -15.07
N VAL A 561 10.45 9.28 -15.16
CA VAL A 561 11.10 8.02 -14.81
C VAL A 561 11.41 8.07 -13.32
N LEU A 562 10.78 7.18 -12.54
CA LEU A 562 10.99 7.11 -11.10
C LEU A 562 12.30 6.37 -10.82
N ASP A 563 12.46 5.20 -11.42
CA ASP A 563 13.64 4.34 -11.31
C ASP A 563 13.70 3.31 -12.44
N VAL A 564 14.85 2.63 -12.52
CA VAL A 564 15.16 1.60 -13.53
C VAL A 564 15.70 0.37 -12.82
N TRP A 565 15.22 -0.79 -13.24
CA TRP A 565 15.56 -2.09 -12.70
C TRP A 565 15.94 -3.04 -13.82
N SER A 566 16.73 -4.07 -13.51
CA SER A 566 16.86 -5.26 -14.34
C SER A 566 16.32 -6.48 -13.60
N ARG A 567 15.93 -7.54 -14.30
CA ARG A 567 15.49 -8.79 -13.68
C ARG A 567 16.45 -9.92 -13.97
N ARG A 568 16.81 -10.72 -12.97
CA ARG A 568 17.68 -11.90 -13.10
C ARG A 568 16.89 -13.16 -13.45
N SER A 569 17.51 -14.08 -14.18
CA SER A 569 16.98 -15.45 -14.30
C SER A 569 17.41 -16.29 -13.10
N GLY A 570 16.46 -16.78 -12.29
CA GLY A 570 16.73 -17.62 -11.13
C GLY A 570 17.20 -16.81 -9.91
N ALA A 571 16.48 -16.94 -8.81
CA ALA A 571 16.75 -16.23 -7.57
C ALA A 571 18.17 -16.51 -7.06
N THR A 572 18.99 -15.46 -6.96
CA THR A 572 20.19 -15.49 -6.13
C THR A 572 19.84 -14.97 -4.75
N GLY A 573 20.16 -15.78 -3.75
CA GLY A 573 20.03 -15.43 -2.35
C GLY A 573 20.67 -14.09 -1.98
N TYR A 574 20.04 -13.52 -0.98
CA TYR A 574 20.31 -12.32 -0.22
C TYR A 574 21.76 -12.12 0.25
N ASP A 575 22.23 -10.86 0.18
CA ASP A 575 23.37 -10.32 0.94
C ASP A 575 22.85 -9.31 2.01
N PRO A 576 23.00 -9.59 3.33
CA PRO A 576 22.60 -8.73 4.43
C PRO A 576 23.47 -7.46 4.63
N GLY A 577 23.59 -6.65 3.59
CA GLY A 577 24.12 -5.30 3.69
C GLY A 577 23.03 -4.24 3.92
N LEU A 578 22.21 -4.34 4.99
CA LEU A 578 21.19 -3.33 5.30
C LEU A 578 21.79 -2.01 5.86
N SER A 579 22.73 -1.38 5.13
CA SER A 579 23.61 -0.36 5.71
C SER A 579 22.99 1.01 5.93
N SER A 580 21.83 1.29 5.32
CA SER A 580 21.21 2.63 5.30
C SER A 580 19.80 2.67 5.90
N ALA A 581 19.36 1.59 6.57
CA ALA A 581 18.10 1.57 7.30
C ALA A 581 18.31 2.03 8.76
N VAL A 582 17.53 3.01 9.21
CA VAL A 582 17.50 3.51 10.58
C VAL A 582 16.23 3.01 11.27
N GLN A 583 16.38 2.58 12.52
CA GLN A 583 15.32 2.14 13.40
C GLN A 583 15.29 3.00 14.66
N ALA A 584 14.11 3.52 15.00
CA ALA A 584 13.85 4.15 16.28
C ALA A 584 13.60 3.11 17.38
N SER A 585 14.02 3.42 18.59
CA SER A 585 13.74 2.68 19.83
C SER A 585 13.95 3.62 21.01
N GLY A 586 13.72 3.14 22.23
CA GLY A 586 13.98 3.93 23.43
C GLY A 586 13.11 3.50 24.60
N ALA A 587 13.03 4.39 25.58
CA ALA A 587 12.16 4.27 26.74
C ALA A 587 11.91 5.66 27.34
N ALA A 588 10.93 5.76 28.22
CA ALA A 588 10.67 6.95 29.01
C ALA A 588 10.60 6.61 30.49
N VAL A 589 11.12 7.50 31.34
CA VAL A 589 10.96 7.46 32.79
C VAL A 589 10.04 8.58 33.20
N ARG A 590 9.00 8.26 33.97
CA ARG A 590 7.97 9.20 34.42
C ARG A 590 8.16 9.57 35.88
N THR A 591 8.05 10.86 36.17
CA THR A 591 8.01 11.44 37.52
C THR A 591 6.84 12.41 37.59
N GLY A 592 5.71 11.97 38.16
CA GLY A 592 4.46 12.74 38.14
C GLY A 592 3.98 12.97 36.70
N ARG A 593 3.97 14.23 36.25
CA ARG A 593 3.58 14.62 34.87
C ARG A 593 4.78 14.81 33.93
N SER A 594 6.00 14.70 34.45
CA SER A 594 7.24 14.84 33.66
C SER A 594 7.70 13.48 33.15
N TYR A 595 8.19 13.46 31.92
CA TYR A 595 8.73 12.28 31.24
C TYR A 595 10.14 12.60 30.75
N GLN A 596 11.14 11.86 31.23
CA GLN A 596 12.47 11.85 30.65
C GLN A 596 12.50 10.76 29.57
N VAL A 597 12.49 11.19 28.31
CA VAL A 597 12.40 10.29 27.15
C VAL A 597 13.76 10.15 26.52
N THR A 598 14.27 8.92 26.40
CA THR A 598 15.45 8.62 25.61
C THR A 598 15.03 7.98 24.30
N VAL A 599 15.36 8.65 23.19
CA VAL A 599 15.17 8.15 21.83
C VAL A 599 16.52 7.64 21.32
N LYS A 600 16.55 6.43 20.79
CA LYS A 600 17.71 5.81 20.14
C LYS A 600 17.40 5.54 18.68
N ALA A 601 18.23 6.08 17.79
CA ALA A 601 18.25 5.73 16.38
C ALA A 601 19.38 4.74 16.13
N SER A 602 19.09 3.58 15.51
CA SER A 602 20.06 2.53 15.23
C SER A 602 20.05 2.13 13.76
N SER A 603 21.22 1.90 13.18
CA SER A 603 21.43 1.28 11.89
C SER A 603 21.92 -0.16 12.04
N LEU A 604 21.67 -1.01 11.04
CA LEU A 604 22.04 -2.42 11.09
C LEU A 604 23.53 -2.63 10.83
N SER A 605 24.14 -1.82 9.97
CA SER A 605 25.59 -1.75 9.80
C SER A 605 26.14 -0.42 10.35
N ARG A 606 27.47 -0.32 10.42
CA ARG A 606 28.14 0.96 10.67
C ARG A 606 27.81 1.91 9.51
N VAL A 607 27.38 3.13 9.81
CA VAL A 607 27.08 4.13 8.77
C VAL A 607 28.37 4.65 8.14
N GLN A 608 28.37 4.78 6.81
CA GLN A 608 29.54 5.24 6.04
C GLN A 608 29.62 6.77 5.94
N ARG A 609 28.55 7.47 6.34
CA ARG A 609 28.43 8.92 6.38
C ARG A 609 27.64 9.33 7.63
N PRO A 610 27.86 10.53 8.19
CA PRO A 610 27.03 11.02 9.28
C PRO A 610 25.55 10.97 8.88
N THR A 611 24.75 10.21 9.63
CA THR A 611 23.33 10.03 9.31
C THR A 611 22.50 10.82 10.29
N GLN A 612 21.95 11.95 9.82
CA GLN A 612 21.02 12.76 10.59
C GLN A 612 19.66 12.08 10.67
N VAL A 613 19.04 12.07 11.84
CA VAL A 613 17.72 11.49 12.10
C VAL A 613 16.94 12.47 12.97
N TRP A 614 15.95 13.14 12.40
CA TRP A 614 15.00 13.94 13.19
C TRP A 614 13.96 13.03 13.81
N PHE A 615 13.36 13.45 14.92
CA PHE A 615 12.28 12.70 15.53
C PHE A 615 11.25 13.60 16.20
N LYS A 616 10.01 13.10 16.34
CA LYS A 616 8.97 13.70 17.19
C LYS A 616 8.44 12.66 18.16
N VAL A 617 8.17 13.06 19.40
CA VAL A 617 7.56 12.20 20.42
C VAL A 617 6.12 12.65 20.65
N TYR A 618 5.22 11.67 20.70
CA TYR A 618 3.78 11.84 20.89
C TYR A 618 3.35 11.13 22.18
N GLY A 619 2.32 11.68 22.82
CA GLY A 619 1.51 10.88 23.73
C GLY A 619 0.67 9.90 22.93
N TYR A 620 0.38 8.75 23.53
CA TYR A 620 -0.45 7.72 22.89
C TYR A 620 -1.88 8.22 22.57
N GLU A 621 -2.38 9.11 23.43
CA GLU A 621 -3.71 9.72 23.43
C GLU A 621 -3.85 10.94 22.52
N THR A 622 -2.76 11.45 21.94
CA THR A 622 -2.79 12.73 21.22
C THR A 622 -2.08 12.69 19.88
N ARG A 623 -2.71 13.33 18.89
CA ARG A 623 -2.14 13.52 17.55
C ARG A 623 -1.16 14.70 17.48
N ASN A 624 -0.97 15.44 18.57
CA ASN A 624 -0.04 16.56 18.65
C ASN A 624 1.28 16.11 19.26
N PRO A 625 2.44 16.44 18.66
CA PRO A 625 3.72 16.07 19.23
C PRO A 625 3.91 16.80 20.56
N ARG A 626 4.40 16.07 21.57
CA ARG A 626 4.77 16.60 22.88
C ARG A 626 6.17 17.21 22.84
N GLY A 627 7.03 16.75 21.93
CA GLY A 627 8.33 17.38 21.64
C GLY A 627 9.00 16.80 20.40
N GLU A 628 10.10 17.41 20.01
CA GLU A 628 10.87 17.04 18.82
C GLU A 628 12.37 17.23 19.05
N GLY A 629 13.18 16.55 18.24
CA GLY A 629 14.63 16.62 18.35
C GLY A 629 15.32 15.99 17.16
N SER A 630 16.64 15.80 17.28
CA SER A 630 17.43 15.14 16.25
C SER A 630 18.58 14.33 16.84
N ILE A 631 18.99 13.30 16.13
CA ILE A 631 20.07 12.37 16.45
C ILE A 631 20.98 12.30 15.23
N THR A 632 22.29 12.42 15.42
CA THR A 632 23.27 12.17 14.35
C THR A 632 23.99 10.87 14.67
N ILE A 633 23.86 9.86 13.82
CA ILE A 633 24.66 8.63 13.92
C ILE A 633 26.03 8.94 13.28
N PRO A 634 27.14 8.96 14.04
CA PRO A 634 28.47 9.28 13.50
C PRO A 634 28.98 8.22 12.53
N VAL A 635 29.90 8.59 11.64
CA VAL A 635 30.61 7.63 10.77
C VAL A 635 31.21 6.50 11.61
N GLY A 636 31.03 5.26 11.15
CA GLY A 636 31.52 4.10 11.87
C GLY A 636 30.64 3.67 13.04
N ALA A 637 29.65 4.44 13.49
CA ALA A 637 28.72 4.02 14.54
C ALA A 637 27.53 3.24 13.99
N ARG A 638 26.88 2.44 14.86
CA ARG A 638 25.61 1.75 14.57
C ARG A 638 24.40 2.40 15.23
N SER A 639 24.59 3.35 16.14
CA SER A 639 23.47 4.03 16.79
C SER A 639 23.92 5.29 17.48
N ALA A 640 22.97 6.18 17.74
CA ALA A 640 23.11 7.30 18.65
C ALA A 640 21.77 7.54 19.36
N SER A 641 21.80 8.31 20.45
CA SER A 641 20.64 8.61 21.27
C SER A 641 20.54 10.09 21.58
N ALA A 642 19.31 10.54 21.82
CA ALA A 642 19.00 11.86 22.36
C ALA A 642 18.00 11.69 23.51
N THR A 643 18.12 12.53 24.52
CA THR A 643 17.17 12.59 25.64
C THR A 643 16.46 13.93 25.61
N LEU A 644 15.16 13.92 25.91
CA LEU A 644 14.33 15.11 26.04
C LEU A 644 13.41 14.98 27.25
N GLU A 645 13.09 16.11 27.86
CA GLU A 645 12.06 16.18 28.89
C GLU A 645 10.74 16.62 28.27
N LEU A 646 9.65 15.93 28.62
CA LEU A 646 8.31 16.18 28.12
C LEU A 646 7.32 16.25 29.28
N THR A 647 6.22 16.99 29.08
CA THR A 647 5.09 16.99 30.01
C THR A 647 3.92 16.21 29.42
N GLY A 648 3.26 15.39 30.23
CA GLY A 648 2.15 14.53 29.81
C GLY A 648 1.12 14.21 30.90
N PRO A 649 0.09 13.40 30.58
CA PRO A 649 -0.82 12.82 31.56
C PRO A 649 -0.02 11.98 32.57
N PRO A 650 -0.41 11.86 33.84
CA PRO A 650 0.34 11.10 34.83
C PRO A 650 0.23 9.57 34.67
N ASP A 651 -0.61 9.08 33.76
CA ASP A 651 -1.02 7.68 33.62
C ASP A 651 -0.60 7.00 32.29
N ALA A 652 0.09 7.71 31.38
CA ALA A 652 0.53 7.10 30.12
C ALA A 652 1.58 6.00 30.34
N ASP A 653 1.27 4.77 29.91
CA ASP A 653 2.15 3.59 30.01
C ASP A 653 3.12 3.46 28.81
N ARG A 654 2.93 4.28 27.78
CA ARG A 654 3.71 4.27 26.54
C ARG A 654 3.71 5.64 25.87
N LEU A 655 4.82 5.95 25.20
CA LEU A 655 4.93 7.07 24.26
C LEU A 655 5.21 6.52 22.85
N VAL A 656 5.01 7.36 21.84
CA VAL A 656 5.27 7.00 20.45
C VAL A 656 6.30 7.97 19.89
N VAL A 657 7.42 7.48 19.34
CA VAL A 657 8.39 8.33 18.65
C VAL A 657 8.36 8.07 17.16
N ALA A 658 8.22 9.12 16.36
CA ALA A 658 8.38 9.07 14.91
C ALA A 658 9.80 9.49 14.53
N THR A 659 10.48 8.79 13.61
CA THR A 659 11.78 9.24 13.09
C THR A 659 11.70 9.70 11.63
N TYR A 660 12.66 10.52 11.21
CA TYR A 660 12.81 11.04 9.86
C TYR A 660 14.32 11.10 9.56
N PRO A 661 14.90 10.11 8.87
CA PRO A 661 16.34 10.11 8.57
C PRO A 661 16.73 11.16 7.51
N GLY A 662 18.01 11.38 7.24
CA GLY A 662 18.50 12.25 6.17
C GLY A 662 18.28 11.70 4.76
N ALA A 663 18.89 12.35 3.77
CA ALA A 663 18.84 11.89 2.37
C ALA A 663 19.48 10.50 2.17
N ASP A 664 20.47 10.15 3.01
CA ASP A 664 21.26 8.92 2.89
C ASP A 664 20.69 7.72 3.67
N ALA A 665 19.50 7.86 4.28
CA ALA A 665 18.91 6.78 5.08
C ALA A 665 17.38 6.72 5.00
N VAL A 666 16.83 5.56 5.35
CA VAL A 666 15.38 5.28 5.36
C VAL A 666 14.95 4.69 6.69
N ASN A 667 13.72 4.91 7.09
CA ASN A 667 13.17 4.27 8.29
C ASN A 667 12.84 2.81 8.01
N ARG A 668 13.19 1.93 8.96
CA ARG A 668 12.66 0.56 9.02
C ARG A 668 11.25 0.50 9.64
N ALA A 669 10.88 1.55 10.37
CA ALA A 669 9.54 1.78 10.91
C ALA A 669 9.36 3.28 11.14
N ASP A 670 8.16 3.81 10.94
CA ASP A 670 7.94 5.26 11.08
C ASP A 670 7.88 5.67 12.52
N TYR A 671 7.31 4.79 13.35
CA TYR A 671 7.18 5.00 14.77
C TYR A 671 7.78 3.83 15.55
N ALA A 672 8.35 4.15 16.71
CA ALA A 672 8.68 3.18 17.74
C ALA A 672 7.91 3.48 19.02
N TRP A 673 7.47 2.41 19.67
CA TRP A 673 6.83 2.48 20.97
C TRP A 673 7.91 2.57 22.04
N LEU A 674 7.79 3.59 22.89
CA LEU A 674 8.67 3.80 24.02
C LEU A 674 7.90 3.37 25.28
N PRO A 675 8.28 2.26 25.92
CA PRO A 675 7.68 1.91 27.21
C PRO A 675 7.96 3.02 28.22
N VAL A 676 6.94 3.37 29.02
CA VAL A 676 7.07 4.28 30.15
C VAL A 676 7.25 3.46 31.43
N ARG A 677 8.21 3.84 32.27
CA ARG A 677 8.37 3.30 33.63
C ARG A 677 8.26 4.43 34.65
N ASP A 678 7.68 4.16 35.81
CA ASP A 678 7.68 5.11 36.92
C ASP A 678 9.05 5.16 37.59
N ALA A 679 9.49 6.37 37.95
CA ALA A 679 10.71 6.53 38.73
C ALA A 679 10.60 5.78 40.07
N GLY A 680 11.52 4.83 40.31
CA GLY A 680 11.58 4.06 41.55
C GLY A 680 10.92 2.67 41.52
N ARG A 681 10.53 2.14 40.35
CA ARG A 681 10.05 0.75 40.18
C ARG A 681 10.81 -0.04 39.12
#